data_AF-A0A8T0C0Q5-F1
#
_entry.id   AF-A0A8T0C0Q5-F1
#
_cell.length_a   1.000
_cell.length_b   1.000
_cell.length_c   1.000
_cell.angle_alpha   90.00
_cell.angle_beta   90.00
_cell.angle_gamma   90.00
#
_symmetry.space_group_name_H-M   'P 1'
#
loop_
_entity.id
_entity.type
_entity.pdbx_description
1 polymer ?
#
loop_
_entity_poly.entity_id
_entity_poly.type
_entity_poly.pdbx_seq_one_letter_code
_entity_poly.pdbx_strand_id
1 'polypeptide(L)'
;MITAEVVMGKKTGFIFLITLILGAILVAVFRYYPHHDEASTRQINAIAQPNANMLLNFTPHVSDVPRPSESFVFPIALGETGPVTNLYSGPNQYPFFCMTQESELGQPLVDNQQGLGIPIYNSEQVIGYSKDCSLPSQLYYFTLVEQDGHFSAVRLNEETARSHHSSPLFRVEQGTINRFIYTLVMPISRQEVGNRQGQSQWNKKLIYQFNGGSGIGYRQGRQKATRVMTRQAQQLLDGYAVISSSGNKTSYTYNMLLAEDTARRVKRQFVSLYGEPLYTVGIGGSGGGLAQYLIGQNSQGILDGLIPLYSYPDMITQTTYALDCDLLNNYFTFRADNPKAWRDWERRRLIEGLNAINEFPQKAGFLQPLNQLMAGFAPSFPDGNSECINGYFGLSAFINNPRQGFLRPFFSDEVIAQTRWSYWQDLKHIFGTDEQGFGKSTWDNVGVQYGLNALREGHISFDEFIHINHHIGGWKPQSEMRQEEIALPLGTRIPIWLTLWGNHNITKASDGPASRHQGSIPAMEQAYRSGQVFIGKVDLPIIDARHYLENELDMHHMSASFYSRVRIAQHKGHSDNHVIWVAHKDHNPTTAAFAAMDDWLLAMKQNPQLSAAAAKPVSLQDTCFNEDGSIYASGSGVFDGQWNNKPQGQCQSRFPMFSTSRIQAGGGWGGDLFKCALVSVETAIEKGWYLPFNARAHLDTLKATFPEGVCDYTGRDLGRPSDL
;
A
#
# COMPACT_ATOMS: atom_id res chain seq x y z
N MET A 1 -19.25 -45.91 -48.36
CA MET A 1 -19.05 -44.65 -47.62
C MET A 1 -19.86 -44.54 -46.32
N ILE A 2 -20.49 -45.60 -45.79
CA ILE A 2 -21.35 -45.51 -44.58
C ILE A 2 -20.70 -46.17 -43.34
N THR A 3 -19.51 -46.79 -43.48
CA THR A 3 -18.85 -47.50 -42.37
C THR A 3 -17.72 -46.73 -41.68
N ALA A 4 -17.30 -45.56 -42.18
CA ALA A 4 -16.21 -44.76 -41.60
C ALA A 4 -16.68 -43.67 -40.60
N GLU A 5 -17.87 -43.09 -40.79
CA GLU A 5 -18.38 -42.01 -39.92
C GLU A 5 -18.86 -42.50 -38.55
N VAL A 6 -19.42 -43.71 -38.47
CA VAL A 6 -19.89 -44.29 -37.20
C VAL A 6 -18.73 -44.69 -36.27
N VAL A 7 -17.56 -45.02 -36.84
CA VAL A 7 -16.36 -45.37 -36.07
C VAL A 7 -15.64 -44.11 -35.56
N MET A 8 -15.67 -43.00 -36.30
CA MET A 8 -15.14 -41.72 -35.82
C MET A 8 -15.97 -41.14 -34.69
N GLY A 9 -17.31 -41.08 -34.81
CA GLY A 9 -18.18 -40.52 -33.75
C GLY A 9 -18.10 -41.25 -32.40
N LYS A 10 -17.89 -42.58 -32.43
CA LYS A 10 -17.64 -43.37 -31.20
C LYS A 10 -16.26 -43.08 -30.59
N LYS A 11 -15.22 -42.82 -31.41
CA LYS A 11 -13.89 -42.45 -30.90
C LYS A 11 -13.89 -41.06 -30.29
N THR A 12 -14.58 -40.07 -30.87
CA THR A 12 -14.67 -38.72 -30.31
C THR A 12 -15.46 -38.70 -28.99
N GLY A 13 -16.59 -39.44 -28.91
CA GLY A 13 -17.35 -39.58 -27.67
C GLY A 13 -16.57 -40.30 -26.56
N PHE A 14 -15.78 -41.33 -26.91
CA PHE A 14 -14.93 -42.06 -25.96
C PHE A 14 -13.76 -41.20 -25.45
N ILE A 15 -13.12 -40.41 -26.32
CA ILE A 15 -12.07 -39.46 -25.94
C ILE A 15 -12.66 -38.36 -25.04
N PHE A 16 -13.84 -37.83 -25.36
CA PHE A 16 -14.51 -36.82 -24.54
C PHE A 16 -14.87 -37.35 -23.14
N LEU A 17 -15.38 -38.58 -23.06
CA LEU A 17 -15.67 -39.25 -21.79
C LEU A 17 -14.41 -39.52 -20.96
N ILE A 18 -13.32 -39.97 -21.60
CA ILE A 18 -12.01 -40.15 -20.93
C ILE A 18 -11.47 -38.82 -20.43
N THR A 19 -11.64 -37.73 -21.19
CA THR A 19 -11.18 -36.40 -20.80
C THR A 19 -11.99 -35.85 -19.62
N LEU A 20 -13.30 -36.10 -19.59
CA LEU A 20 -14.18 -35.78 -18.45
C LEU A 20 -13.84 -36.61 -17.22
N ILE A 21 -13.56 -37.90 -17.37
CA ILE A 21 -13.17 -38.79 -16.27
C ILE A 21 -11.77 -38.42 -15.76
N LEU A 22 -10.79 -38.17 -16.63
CA LEU A 22 -9.47 -37.69 -16.25
C LEU A 22 -9.54 -36.32 -15.58
N GLY A 23 -10.39 -35.41 -16.08
CA GLY A 23 -10.65 -34.11 -15.46
C GLY A 23 -11.29 -34.26 -14.07
N ALA A 24 -12.27 -35.15 -13.92
CA ALA A 24 -12.90 -35.45 -12.64
C ALA A 24 -11.93 -36.13 -11.66
N ILE A 25 -11.06 -37.01 -12.15
CA ILE A 25 -9.98 -37.63 -11.36
C ILE A 25 -8.94 -36.59 -10.98
N LEU A 26 -8.54 -35.67 -11.86
CA LEU A 26 -7.63 -34.56 -11.54
C LEU A 26 -8.23 -33.63 -10.49
N VAL A 27 -9.52 -33.28 -10.62
CA VAL A 27 -10.25 -32.48 -9.62
C VAL A 27 -10.37 -33.24 -8.30
N ALA A 28 -10.63 -34.56 -8.34
CA ALA A 28 -10.67 -35.39 -7.14
C ALA A 28 -9.30 -35.51 -6.48
N VAL A 29 -8.23 -35.70 -7.26
CA VAL A 29 -6.84 -35.74 -6.79
C VAL A 29 -6.43 -34.39 -6.21
N PHE A 30 -6.74 -33.27 -6.86
CA PHE A 30 -6.47 -31.94 -6.28
C PHE A 30 -7.35 -31.61 -5.06
N ARG A 31 -8.55 -32.19 -4.93
CA ARG A 31 -9.37 -32.10 -3.73
C ARG A 31 -8.88 -32.99 -2.59
N TYR A 32 -8.30 -34.16 -2.89
CA TYR A 32 -7.88 -35.17 -1.91
C TYR A 32 -6.39 -35.16 -1.57
N TYR A 33 -5.53 -34.59 -2.43
CA TYR A 33 -4.16 -34.22 -2.10
C TYR A 33 -4.16 -32.73 -1.76
N PRO A 34 -4.43 -32.35 -0.49
CA PRO A 34 -4.15 -31.01 -0.06
C PRO A 34 -2.66 -30.76 -0.33
N HIS A 35 -2.35 -29.65 -1.00
CA HIS A 35 -1.01 -29.12 -0.95
C HIS A 35 -0.73 -28.88 0.54
N HIS A 36 0.05 -29.75 1.18
CA HIS A 36 0.51 -29.53 2.54
C HIS A 36 1.40 -28.29 2.50
N ASP A 37 0.81 -27.14 2.79
CA ASP A 37 1.55 -25.91 3.02
C ASP A 37 2.21 -26.06 4.40
N GLU A 38 3.54 -25.94 4.51
CA GLU A 38 4.24 -25.94 5.81
C GLU A 38 3.70 -24.87 6.76
N ALA A 39 2.97 -23.86 6.27
CA ALA A 39 2.24 -22.92 7.09
C ALA A 39 1.05 -23.56 7.84
N SER A 40 0.40 -24.60 7.28
CA SER A 40 -0.78 -25.24 7.88
C SER A 40 -0.43 -26.01 9.16
N THR A 41 0.81 -26.49 9.30
CA THR A 41 1.27 -27.15 10.53
C THR A 41 1.53 -26.17 11.67
N ARG A 42 1.73 -24.88 11.36
CA ARG A 42 2.01 -23.81 12.33
C ARG A 42 0.82 -22.87 12.56
N GLN A 43 -0.38 -23.32 12.26
CA GLN A 43 -1.59 -22.50 12.40
C GLN A 43 -1.79 -21.99 13.83
N ILE A 44 -2.26 -20.76 13.93
CA ILE A 44 -2.75 -20.21 15.18
C ILE A 44 -4.14 -20.78 15.44
N ASN A 45 -4.26 -21.51 16.54
CA ASN A 45 -5.50 -22.16 16.95
C ASN A 45 -6.25 -21.37 18.05
N ALA A 46 -5.59 -20.42 18.72
CA ALA A 46 -6.19 -19.60 19.78
C ALA A 46 -5.72 -18.15 19.72
N ILE A 47 -6.64 -17.22 20.01
CA ILE A 47 -6.39 -15.78 20.00
C ILE A 47 -5.94 -15.32 21.39
N ALA A 48 -4.73 -14.76 21.49
CA ALA A 48 -4.26 -14.15 22.72
C ALA A 48 -5.03 -12.86 23.04
N GLN A 49 -5.26 -12.60 24.32
CA GLN A 49 -5.83 -11.32 24.74
C GLN A 49 -4.75 -10.23 24.74
N PRO A 50 -5.02 -9.07 24.12
CA PRO A 50 -4.07 -7.97 24.10
C PRO A 50 -3.94 -7.34 25.48
N ASN A 51 -2.70 -7.20 25.97
CA ASN A 51 -2.44 -6.42 27.18
C ASN A 51 -2.68 -4.93 26.89
N ALA A 52 -3.26 -4.22 27.86
CA ALA A 52 -3.34 -2.76 27.80
C ALA A 52 -1.93 -2.17 27.67
N ASN A 53 -1.79 -1.18 26.80
CA ASN A 53 -0.53 -0.48 26.58
C ASN A 53 -0.80 0.97 26.25
N MET A 54 0.18 1.84 26.47
CA MET A 54 0.07 3.27 26.18
C MET A 54 -0.25 3.48 24.71
N LEU A 55 -1.32 4.23 24.44
CA LEU A 55 -1.55 4.88 23.16
C LEU A 55 -1.18 6.36 23.33
N LEU A 56 -0.30 6.86 22.45
CA LEU A 56 0.09 8.26 22.46
C LEU A 56 -1.15 9.15 22.37
N ASN A 57 -1.24 10.17 23.23
CA ASN A 57 -2.28 11.18 23.09
C ASN A 57 -1.92 12.12 21.92
N PHE A 58 -2.47 11.84 20.74
CA PHE A 58 -2.30 12.62 19.52
C PHE A 58 -3.30 13.80 19.43
N THR A 59 -3.59 14.47 20.55
CA THR A 59 -4.29 15.76 20.57
C THR A 59 -3.42 16.80 21.28
N PRO A 60 -2.86 17.82 20.57
CA PRO A 60 -3.02 18.15 19.15
C PRO A 60 -2.32 17.14 18.23
N HIS A 61 -2.28 17.39 16.91
CA HIS A 61 -1.67 16.48 15.93
C HIS A 61 -0.33 15.89 16.38
N VAL A 62 -0.12 14.61 16.05
CA VAL A 62 0.99 13.79 16.56
C VAL A 62 2.38 14.41 16.36
N SER A 63 2.56 15.25 15.35
CA SER A 63 3.81 16.01 15.10
C SER A 63 4.22 16.92 16.25
N ASP A 64 3.24 17.40 17.03
CA ASP A 64 3.44 18.38 18.10
C ASP A 64 3.45 17.70 19.49
N VAL A 65 3.36 16.37 19.52
CA VAL A 65 3.29 15.59 20.74
C VAL A 65 4.67 15.00 21.06
N PRO A 66 5.26 15.29 22.24
CA PRO A 66 6.52 14.68 22.62
C PRO A 66 6.37 13.16 22.78
N ARG A 67 7.39 12.41 22.35
CA ARG A 67 7.43 10.97 22.56
C ARG A 67 7.86 10.66 24.00
N PRO A 68 7.30 9.60 24.63
CA PRO A 68 7.75 9.16 25.95
C PRO A 68 9.22 8.75 25.93
N SER A 69 9.86 8.81 27.09
CA SER A 69 11.22 8.31 27.28
C SER A 69 11.28 6.82 26.99
N GLU A 70 12.37 6.39 26.35
CA GLU A 70 12.61 4.97 26.08
C GLU A 70 12.76 4.19 27.39
N SER A 71 12.04 3.07 27.48
CA SER A 71 12.03 2.16 28.63
C SER A 71 13.01 0.99 28.48
N PHE A 72 13.43 0.66 27.25
CA PHE A 72 14.38 -0.41 26.99
C PHE A 72 15.83 0.09 26.93
N VAL A 73 16.76 -0.66 27.52
CA VAL A 73 18.19 -0.33 27.50
C VAL A 73 18.84 -0.88 26.23
N PHE A 74 19.24 0.03 25.35
CA PHE A 74 20.01 -0.30 24.14
C PHE A 74 21.53 -0.16 24.40
N PRO A 75 22.38 -0.98 23.75
CA PRO A 75 22.04 -1.94 22.70
C PRO A 75 21.53 -3.28 23.24
N ILE A 76 20.67 -3.96 22.48
CA ILE A 76 20.26 -5.34 22.78
C ILE A 76 21.50 -6.24 22.79
N ALA A 77 21.73 -7.02 23.84
CA ALA A 77 22.86 -7.94 23.90
C ALA A 77 22.70 -9.09 22.90
N LEU A 78 23.83 -9.65 22.41
CA LEU A 78 23.77 -10.84 21.55
C LEU A 78 23.22 -12.03 22.36
N GLY A 79 22.33 -12.81 21.75
CA GLY A 79 21.59 -13.87 22.44
C GLY A 79 20.34 -13.39 23.18
N GLU A 80 20.17 -12.07 23.38
CA GLU A 80 18.99 -11.48 24.02
C GLU A 80 17.99 -10.92 23.00
N THR A 81 16.75 -10.75 23.42
CA THR A 81 15.66 -10.20 22.60
C THR A 81 15.45 -8.70 22.87
N GLY A 82 15.00 -7.97 21.86
CA GLY A 82 14.51 -6.60 22.04
C GLY A 82 13.12 -6.57 22.67
N PRO A 83 12.58 -5.36 22.95
CA PRO A 83 11.29 -5.21 23.60
C PRO A 83 10.16 -5.77 22.72
N VAL A 84 9.25 -6.54 23.33
CA VAL A 84 8.03 -7.06 22.68
C VAL A 84 6.93 -5.99 22.62
N THR A 85 6.82 -5.19 23.68
CA THR A 85 5.79 -4.17 23.82
C THR A 85 6.27 -2.86 23.18
N ASN A 86 5.47 -2.35 22.24
CA ASN A 86 5.68 -1.02 21.65
C ASN A 86 5.59 0.08 22.73
N LEU A 87 6.21 1.22 22.50
CA LEU A 87 6.30 2.26 23.53
C LEU A 87 5.01 3.09 23.66
N TYR A 88 4.29 3.32 22.56
CA TYR A 88 3.18 4.29 22.53
C TYR A 88 2.15 4.07 21.41
N SER A 89 2.14 2.93 20.72
CA SER A 89 1.20 2.64 19.63
C SER A 89 -0.01 1.80 20.07
N GLY A 90 -0.31 1.76 21.37
CA GLY A 90 -1.44 1.02 21.92
C GLY A 90 -1.19 -0.48 22.09
N PRO A 91 -2.23 -1.26 22.42
CA PRO A 91 -2.13 -2.71 22.64
C PRO A 91 -1.61 -3.48 21.43
N ASN A 92 -0.84 -4.54 21.67
CA ASN A 92 -0.40 -5.45 20.61
C ASN A 92 -1.60 -6.15 19.95
N GLN A 93 -1.61 -6.24 18.63
CA GLN A 93 -2.65 -6.94 17.88
C GLN A 93 -2.48 -8.47 17.98
N TYR A 94 -3.61 -9.18 18.10
CA TYR A 94 -3.76 -10.63 17.99
C TYR A 94 -5.03 -11.00 17.18
N PRO A 95 -5.07 -12.17 16.51
CA PRO A 95 -3.99 -13.16 16.37
C PRO A 95 -2.77 -12.60 15.62
N PHE A 96 -1.59 -13.19 15.80
CA PHE A 96 -0.35 -12.67 15.21
C PHE A 96 0.60 -13.80 14.78
N PHE A 97 0.70 -14.04 13.48
CA PHE A 97 1.52 -15.12 12.91
C PHE A 97 3.00 -14.72 12.77
N CYS A 98 3.93 -15.59 13.20
CA CYS A 98 5.36 -15.32 13.14
C CYS A 98 5.98 -15.73 11.80
N MET A 99 6.80 -14.87 11.22
CA MET A 99 7.43 -15.06 9.90
C MET A 99 8.95 -15.25 10.00
N THR A 100 9.43 -15.75 11.14
CA THR A 100 10.86 -15.93 11.43
C THR A 100 11.49 -17.02 10.58
N GLN A 101 10.78 -18.13 10.36
CA GLN A 101 11.24 -19.24 9.52
C GLN A 101 11.27 -18.84 8.05
N GLU A 102 10.24 -18.14 7.56
CA GLU A 102 10.19 -17.59 6.20
C GLU A 102 11.26 -16.52 5.96
N SER A 103 11.82 -15.98 7.05
CA SER A 103 12.94 -15.04 7.06
C SER A 103 14.30 -15.72 7.22
N GLU A 104 14.34 -17.06 7.28
CA GLU A 104 15.56 -17.88 7.41
C GLU A 104 16.32 -17.69 8.74
N LEU A 105 15.58 -17.39 9.82
CA LEU A 105 16.11 -17.14 11.16
C LEU A 105 15.77 -18.23 12.19
N GLY A 106 15.08 -19.29 11.76
CA GLY A 106 14.61 -20.36 12.65
C GLY A 106 13.29 -20.03 13.35
N GLN A 107 12.94 -20.84 14.35
CA GLN A 107 11.72 -20.68 15.13
C GLN A 107 11.86 -19.54 16.16
N PRO A 108 10.79 -18.79 16.45
CA PRO A 108 10.81 -17.81 17.54
C PRO A 108 10.90 -18.52 18.90
N LEU A 109 11.20 -17.76 19.95
CA LEU A 109 11.24 -18.29 21.31
C LEU A 109 9.83 -18.68 21.80
N VAL A 110 9.77 -19.76 22.59
CA VAL A 110 8.58 -20.12 23.36
C VAL A 110 8.33 -19.02 24.39
N ASP A 111 7.15 -18.41 24.34
CA ASP A 111 6.72 -17.36 25.28
C ASP A 111 5.49 -17.78 26.11
N ASN A 112 4.87 -18.92 25.80
CA ASN A 112 3.70 -19.42 26.51
C ASN A 112 3.51 -20.94 26.33
N GLN A 113 2.73 -21.55 27.22
CA GLN A 113 2.36 -22.98 27.20
C GLN A 113 0.83 -23.18 27.01
N GLN A 114 0.10 -22.09 26.79
CA GLN A 114 -1.35 -22.03 26.75
C GLN A 114 -1.94 -22.27 25.35
N GLY A 115 -1.11 -22.52 24.33
CA GLY A 115 -1.58 -22.67 22.95
C GLY A 115 -1.77 -21.36 22.20
N LEU A 116 -1.24 -20.24 22.72
CA LEU A 116 -1.44 -18.92 22.12
C LEU A 116 -0.38 -18.63 21.04
N GLY A 117 -0.81 -18.28 19.83
CA GLY A 117 0.11 -18.02 18.72
C GLY A 117 0.52 -19.30 17.99
N ILE A 118 1.71 -19.30 17.38
CA ILE A 118 2.19 -20.44 16.58
C ILE A 118 2.82 -21.52 17.48
N PRO A 119 2.68 -22.81 17.17
CA PRO A 119 3.39 -23.88 17.87
C PRO A 119 4.89 -23.87 17.55
N ILE A 120 5.70 -24.20 18.56
CA ILE A 120 7.16 -24.32 18.47
C ILE A 120 7.56 -25.77 18.71
N TYR A 121 8.42 -26.29 17.84
CA TYR A 121 8.76 -27.71 17.78
C TYR A 121 10.20 -27.98 18.18
N ASN A 122 10.39 -29.08 18.90
CA ASN A 122 11.66 -29.81 18.92
C ASN A 122 11.46 -31.11 18.13
N SER A 123 12.06 -31.18 16.94
CA SER A 123 11.74 -32.22 15.95
C SER A 123 10.23 -32.22 15.63
N GLU A 124 9.48 -33.24 16.02
CA GLU A 124 8.03 -33.34 15.80
C GLU A 124 7.20 -32.96 17.04
N GLN A 125 7.83 -32.82 18.21
CA GLN A 125 7.14 -32.55 19.45
C GLN A 125 6.96 -31.04 19.66
N VAL A 126 5.73 -30.60 19.92
CA VAL A 126 5.45 -29.23 20.37
C VAL A 126 6.01 -29.04 21.78
N ILE A 127 6.91 -28.07 21.94
CA ILE A 127 7.55 -27.72 23.23
C ILE A 127 6.96 -26.45 23.87
N GLY A 128 6.09 -25.76 23.15
CA GLY A 128 5.40 -24.55 23.59
C GLY A 128 4.92 -23.73 22.40
N TYR A 129 4.56 -22.47 22.64
CA TYR A 129 3.98 -21.59 21.63
C TYR A 129 4.63 -20.20 21.67
N SER A 130 4.53 -19.48 20.57
CA SER A 130 4.99 -18.10 20.44
C SER A 130 3.88 -17.21 19.90
N LYS A 131 3.40 -16.28 20.72
CA LYS A 131 2.45 -15.23 20.32
C LYS A 131 3.14 -13.91 19.97
N ASP A 132 4.36 -13.71 20.46
CA ASP A 132 5.10 -12.45 20.32
C ASP A 132 6.28 -12.52 19.35
N CYS A 133 6.56 -13.69 18.78
CA CYS A 133 7.50 -13.87 17.67
C CYS A 133 8.93 -13.39 17.93
N SER A 134 9.36 -13.39 19.20
CA SER A 134 10.68 -12.91 19.62
C SER A 134 11.81 -13.77 19.06
N LEU A 135 12.85 -13.12 18.53
CA LEU A 135 14.12 -13.75 18.15
C LEU A 135 15.29 -13.08 18.88
N PRO A 136 16.23 -13.87 19.41
CA PRO A 136 17.44 -13.34 19.99
C PRO A 136 18.30 -12.66 18.93
N SER A 137 19.07 -11.66 19.34
CA SER A 137 19.96 -10.90 18.46
C SER A 137 21.17 -11.74 18.07
N GLN A 138 21.40 -11.91 16.76
CA GLN A 138 22.45 -12.77 16.19
C GLN A 138 23.28 -12.04 15.13
N LEU A 139 24.54 -12.46 14.99
CA LEU A 139 25.46 -11.96 13.96
C LEU A 139 25.64 -12.96 12.83
N TYR A 140 25.72 -12.43 11.62
CA TYR A 140 26.03 -13.14 10.39
C TYR A 140 27.03 -12.34 9.56
N TYR A 141 27.73 -13.00 8.65
CA TYR A 141 28.65 -12.36 7.72
C TYR A 141 28.22 -12.64 6.29
N PHE A 142 28.36 -11.63 5.43
CA PHE A 142 27.96 -11.68 4.04
C PHE A 142 28.99 -11.02 3.14
N THR A 143 29.05 -11.46 1.89
CA THR A 143 29.71 -10.74 0.79
C THR A 143 28.68 -10.43 -0.31
N LEU A 144 28.98 -9.44 -1.15
CA LEU A 144 28.19 -9.12 -2.35
C LEU A 144 28.95 -9.60 -3.57
N VAL A 145 28.26 -10.33 -4.45
CA VAL A 145 28.79 -10.81 -5.72
C VAL A 145 27.96 -10.20 -6.84
N GLU A 146 28.63 -9.53 -7.77
CA GLU A 146 28.02 -9.02 -8.98
C GLU A 146 28.14 -10.05 -10.11
N GLN A 147 27.04 -10.30 -10.79
CA GLN A 147 26.98 -11.12 -11.98
C GLN A 147 25.96 -10.54 -12.95
N ASP A 148 26.37 -10.30 -14.20
CA ASP A 148 25.49 -9.78 -15.27
C ASP A 148 24.74 -8.49 -14.89
N GLY A 149 25.40 -7.59 -14.15
CA GLY A 149 24.82 -6.33 -13.67
C GLY A 149 23.83 -6.48 -12.50
N HIS A 150 23.75 -7.67 -11.91
CA HIS A 150 22.91 -7.96 -10.74
C HIS A 150 23.74 -8.37 -9.54
N PHE A 151 23.38 -7.83 -8.38
CA PHE A 151 24.02 -8.20 -7.11
C PHE A 151 23.28 -9.34 -6.42
N SER A 152 24.06 -10.26 -5.87
CA SER A 152 23.62 -11.30 -4.94
C SER A 152 24.38 -11.18 -3.62
N ALA A 153 23.70 -11.48 -2.51
CA ALA A 153 24.30 -11.50 -1.19
C ALA A 153 24.53 -12.94 -0.74
N VAL A 154 25.77 -13.30 -0.43
CA VAL A 154 26.17 -14.66 -0.07
C VAL A 154 26.56 -14.70 1.41
N ARG A 155 25.89 -15.56 2.19
CA ARG A 155 26.21 -15.76 3.61
C ARG A 155 27.50 -16.55 3.75
N LEU A 156 28.40 -16.08 4.61
CA LEU A 156 29.67 -16.71 4.95
C LEU A 156 29.64 -17.21 6.38
N ASN A 157 30.33 -18.33 6.65
CA ASN A 157 30.68 -18.67 8.02
C ASN A 157 31.85 -17.78 8.50
N GLU A 158 32.15 -17.81 9.80
CA GLU A 158 33.16 -16.92 10.37
C GLU A 158 34.58 -17.19 9.84
N GLU A 159 34.95 -18.45 9.64
CA GLU A 159 36.26 -18.85 9.11
C GLU A 159 36.47 -18.36 7.68
N THR A 160 35.48 -18.56 6.81
CA THR A 160 35.46 -18.04 5.44
C THR A 160 35.47 -16.52 5.42
N ALA A 161 34.77 -15.85 6.34
CA ALA A 161 34.78 -14.39 6.44
C ALA A 161 36.17 -13.86 6.86
N ARG A 162 36.85 -14.51 7.81
CA ARG A 162 38.22 -14.14 8.25
C ARG A 162 39.25 -14.32 7.15
N SER A 163 39.10 -15.38 6.35
CA SER A 163 39.96 -15.71 5.22
C SER A 163 39.53 -15.04 3.91
N HIS A 164 38.46 -14.25 3.89
CA HIS A 164 38.01 -13.58 2.67
C HIS A 164 39.02 -12.48 2.28
N HIS A 165 39.76 -12.73 1.19
CA HIS A 165 40.83 -11.83 0.73
C HIS A 165 40.31 -10.71 -0.19
N SER A 166 39.11 -10.86 -0.76
CA SER A 166 38.45 -9.88 -1.62
C SER A 166 37.41 -9.08 -0.82
N SER A 167 37.60 -7.77 -0.68
CA SER A 167 36.49 -6.87 -0.31
C SER A 167 35.41 -6.91 -1.41
N PRO A 168 34.12 -6.78 -1.09
CA PRO A 168 33.55 -6.29 0.17
C PRO A 168 33.13 -7.37 1.19
N LEU A 169 33.11 -7.02 2.49
CA LEU A 169 32.60 -7.87 3.58
C LEU A 169 31.62 -7.07 4.46
N PHE A 170 30.54 -7.71 4.87
CA PHE A 170 29.46 -7.10 5.66
C PHE A 170 29.15 -7.92 6.90
N ARG A 171 29.02 -7.27 8.06
CA ARG A 171 28.42 -7.84 9.27
C ARG A 171 26.94 -7.51 9.26
N VAL A 172 26.11 -8.53 9.45
CA VAL A 172 24.66 -8.39 9.55
C VAL A 172 24.22 -8.81 10.95
N GLU A 173 23.51 -7.92 11.64
CA GLU A 173 22.84 -8.23 12.90
C GLU A 173 21.32 -8.32 12.67
N GLN A 174 20.70 -9.41 13.10
CA GLN A 174 19.23 -9.57 13.08
C GLN A 174 18.71 -10.06 14.43
N GLY A 175 17.53 -9.59 14.81
CA GLY A 175 16.80 -9.95 16.02
C GLY A 175 15.42 -9.31 15.96
N THR A 176 14.69 -9.23 17.08
CA THR A 176 13.36 -8.59 17.10
C THR A 176 13.26 -7.36 17.99
N ILE A 177 12.54 -6.35 17.50
CA ILE A 177 12.08 -5.15 18.23
C ILE A 177 10.59 -4.97 17.90
N ASN A 178 9.74 -4.73 18.91
CA ASN A 178 8.29 -4.62 18.78
C ASN A 178 7.64 -5.83 18.08
N ARG A 179 8.18 -7.04 18.33
CA ARG A 179 7.83 -8.30 17.64
C ARG A 179 8.22 -8.34 16.15
N PHE A 180 8.88 -7.32 15.60
CA PHE A 180 9.31 -7.28 14.21
C PHE A 180 10.80 -7.52 14.06
N ILE A 181 11.18 -8.15 12.96
CA ILE A 181 12.58 -8.49 12.67
C ILE A 181 13.31 -7.22 12.25
N TYR A 182 14.34 -6.81 12.99
CA TYR A 182 15.26 -5.76 12.58
C TYR A 182 16.46 -6.36 11.82
N THR A 183 17.13 -5.53 11.03
CA THR A 183 18.34 -5.90 10.29
C THR A 183 19.26 -4.69 10.29
N LEU A 184 20.51 -4.85 10.76
CA LEU A 184 21.58 -3.87 10.60
C LEU A 184 22.68 -4.47 9.74
N VAL A 185 23.04 -3.80 8.66
CA VAL A 185 24.12 -4.20 7.75
C VAL A 185 25.24 -3.17 7.89
N MET A 186 26.43 -3.62 8.27
CA MET A 186 27.60 -2.78 8.47
C MET A 186 28.75 -3.25 7.56
N PRO A 187 29.30 -2.39 6.68
CA PRO A 187 30.53 -2.70 5.97
C PRO A 187 31.70 -2.81 6.95
N ILE A 188 32.51 -3.86 6.82
CA ILE A 188 33.63 -4.16 7.72
C ILE A 188 34.86 -4.67 6.97
N SER A 189 36.02 -4.60 7.61
CA SER A 189 37.22 -5.31 7.19
C SER A 189 37.22 -6.74 7.75
N ARG A 190 37.98 -7.65 7.14
CA ARG A 190 38.13 -9.03 7.63
C ARG A 190 38.73 -9.11 9.04
N GLN A 191 39.55 -8.12 9.43
CA GLN A 191 40.15 -8.04 10.78
C GLN A 191 39.11 -7.78 11.86
N GLU A 192 37.93 -7.26 11.47
CA GLU A 192 36.82 -6.96 12.37
C GLU A 192 35.81 -8.11 12.49
N VAL A 193 36.03 -9.24 11.82
CA VAL A 193 35.21 -10.44 12.02
C VAL A 193 35.33 -10.90 13.48
N GLY A 194 34.18 -11.13 14.12
CA GLY A 194 34.05 -11.40 15.55
C GLY A 194 33.99 -10.15 16.43
N ASN A 195 34.35 -8.97 15.92
CA ASN A 195 34.16 -7.70 16.61
C ASN A 195 32.79 -7.11 16.25
N ARG A 196 31.83 -7.17 17.17
CA ARG A 196 30.48 -6.61 16.98
C ARG A 196 30.48 -5.10 16.71
N GLN A 197 31.45 -4.35 17.20
CA GLN A 197 31.51 -2.89 17.05
C GLN A 197 32.41 -2.43 15.90
N GLY A 198 33.06 -3.35 15.18
CA GLY A 198 33.90 -3.00 14.02
C GLY A 198 33.11 -2.25 12.95
N GLN A 199 33.69 -1.18 12.42
CA GLN A 199 33.03 -0.24 11.51
C GLN A 199 34.03 0.51 10.61
N SER A 200 35.24 -0.03 10.40
CA SER A 200 36.33 0.68 9.72
C SER A 200 36.01 1.06 8.26
N GLN A 201 35.08 0.36 7.62
CA GLN A 201 34.68 0.59 6.24
C GLN A 201 33.42 1.45 6.11
N TRP A 202 32.87 1.95 7.23
CA TRP A 202 31.67 2.76 7.24
C TRP A 202 32.00 4.25 7.03
N ASN A 203 31.40 4.86 6.01
CA ASN A 203 31.54 6.27 5.66
C ASN A 203 30.72 7.23 6.55
N LYS A 204 30.19 6.73 7.69
CA LYS A 204 29.31 7.44 8.63
C LYS A 204 27.93 7.83 8.10
N LYS A 205 27.52 7.38 6.91
CA LYS A 205 26.18 7.63 6.33
C LYS A 205 25.27 6.43 6.54
N LEU A 206 24.01 6.67 6.88
CA LEU A 206 23.04 5.61 7.22
C LEU A 206 21.84 5.65 6.28
N ILE A 207 21.41 4.47 5.81
CA ILE A 207 20.16 4.29 5.07
C ILE A 207 19.16 3.57 5.95
N TYR A 208 17.94 4.10 6.03
CA TYR A 208 16.78 3.36 6.52
C TYR A 208 15.97 2.82 5.35
N GLN A 209 16.05 1.50 5.10
CA GLN A 209 15.29 0.84 4.04
C GLN A 209 13.87 0.50 4.52
N PHE A 210 12.88 1.19 3.96
CA PHE A 210 11.45 0.88 4.07
C PHE A 210 10.99 -0.07 2.97
N ASN A 211 9.88 -0.78 3.20
CA ASN A 211 9.37 -1.74 2.24
C ASN A 211 7.88 -1.52 1.96
N GLY A 212 7.48 -1.63 0.69
CA GLY A 212 6.09 -1.47 0.26
C GLY A 212 5.23 -2.73 0.32
N GLY A 213 4.07 -2.62 -0.31
CA GLY A 213 2.98 -3.61 -0.36
C GLY A 213 1.78 -3.19 0.50
N SER A 214 0.69 -3.97 0.47
CA SER A 214 -0.51 -3.70 1.25
C SER A 214 -0.80 -4.82 2.26
N GLY A 215 -1.16 -4.45 3.49
CA GLY A 215 -1.31 -5.34 4.63
C GLY A 215 -2.27 -4.78 5.68
N ILE A 216 -2.99 -5.67 6.36
CA ILE A 216 -4.01 -5.31 7.38
C ILE A 216 -3.64 -5.77 8.80
N GLY A 217 -2.38 -6.08 9.06
CA GLY A 217 -1.89 -6.60 10.33
C GLY A 217 -1.83 -8.13 10.41
N TYR A 218 -1.99 -8.63 11.63
CA TYR A 218 -2.13 -10.03 12.04
C TYR A 218 -0.93 -10.95 11.80
N ARG A 219 0.21 -10.42 11.38
CA ARG A 219 1.43 -11.21 11.20
C ARG A 219 2.69 -10.35 11.25
N GLN A 220 3.78 -10.96 11.70
CA GLN A 220 5.13 -10.43 11.62
C GLN A 220 5.54 -10.28 10.16
N GLY A 221 6.33 -9.25 9.83
CA GLY A 221 6.85 -9.11 8.48
C GLY A 221 7.97 -10.08 8.15
N ARG A 222 8.02 -10.58 6.91
CA ARG A 222 9.17 -11.35 6.37
C ARG A 222 10.33 -10.43 6.01
N GLN A 223 11.52 -10.73 6.53
CA GLN A 223 12.73 -9.91 6.40
C GLN A 223 14.00 -10.78 6.24
N LYS A 224 14.45 -10.96 5.00
CA LYS A 224 15.71 -11.65 4.69
C LYS A 224 16.83 -10.62 4.55
N ALA A 225 17.97 -10.87 5.21
CA ALA A 225 19.16 -10.02 5.09
C ALA A 225 19.60 -9.84 3.64
N THR A 226 19.60 -10.92 2.86
CA THR A 226 19.98 -10.91 1.44
C THR A 226 19.17 -9.89 0.63
N ARG A 227 17.86 -9.78 0.87
CA ARG A 227 16.99 -8.82 0.18
C ARG A 227 17.23 -7.37 0.61
N VAL A 228 17.57 -7.13 1.88
CA VAL A 228 17.95 -5.79 2.35
C VAL A 228 19.25 -5.37 1.67
N MET A 229 20.24 -6.28 1.62
CA MET A 229 21.55 -6.02 1.03
C MET A 229 21.47 -5.80 -0.48
N THR A 230 20.80 -6.67 -1.24
CA THR A 230 20.78 -6.55 -2.70
C THR A 230 20.05 -5.31 -3.21
N ARG A 231 19.08 -4.79 -2.45
CA ARG A 231 18.40 -3.53 -2.79
C ARG A 231 19.26 -2.29 -2.64
N GLN A 232 20.23 -2.34 -1.73
CA GLN A 232 21.14 -1.24 -1.42
C GLN A 232 22.59 -1.63 -1.72
N ALA A 233 22.79 -2.52 -2.71
CA ALA A 233 24.09 -3.12 -2.98
C ALA A 233 25.12 -2.06 -3.32
N GLN A 234 24.79 -1.12 -4.23
CA GLN A 234 25.69 -0.04 -4.59
C GLN A 234 26.02 0.84 -3.37
N GLN A 235 25.02 1.25 -2.58
CA GLN A 235 25.24 2.09 -1.41
C GLN A 235 26.09 1.38 -0.34
N LEU A 236 25.92 0.07 -0.16
CA LEU A 236 26.76 -0.74 0.71
C LEU A 236 28.21 -0.78 0.23
N LEU A 237 28.44 -0.88 -1.08
CA LEU A 237 29.78 -0.80 -1.70
C LEU A 237 30.40 0.61 -1.56
N ASP A 238 29.58 1.65 -1.60
CA ASP A 238 29.99 3.05 -1.38
C ASP A 238 30.27 3.35 0.12
N GLY A 239 30.14 2.35 0.99
CA GLY A 239 30.48 2.41 2.42
C GLY A 239 29.34 2.85 3.33
N TYR A 240 28.09 2.91 2.86
CA TYR A 240 26.94 3.18 3.74
C TYR A 240 26.66 2.00 4.66
N ALA A 241 26.12 2.28 5.85
CA ALA A 241 25.41 1.28 6.63
C ALA A 241 23.93 1.28 6.26
N VAL A 242 23.26 0.13 6.37
CA VAL A 242 21.83 -0.02 6.05
C VAL A 242 21.10 -0.64 7.22
N ILE A 243 20.02 -0.02 7.67
CA ILE A 243 19.09 -0.57 8.66
C ILE A 243 17.70 -0.75 8.07
N SER A 244 16.97 -1.75 8.56
CA SER A 244 15.60 -2.02 8.13
C SER A 244 14.85 -2.81 9.19
N SER A 245 13.53 -2.75 9.16
CA SER A 245 12.67 -3.60 10.00
C SER A 245 11.47 -4.12 9.24
N SER A 246 11.05 -5.33 9.60
CA SER A 246 9.85 -5.96 9.07
C SER A 246 8.56 -5.28 9.53
N GLY A 247 8.62 -4.46 10.59
CA GLY A 247 7.54 -3.58 11.05
C GLY A 247 7.43 -2.28 10.24
N ASN A 248 8.44 -1.98 9.42
CA ASN A 248 8.43 -0.88 8.45
C ASN A 248 8.20 -1.39 7.02
N LYS A 249 7.43 -2.47 6.92
CA LYS A 249 7.01 -3.10 5.68
C LYS A 249 5.49 -3.13 5.59
N THR A 250 4.94 -2.29 4.74
CA THR A 250 3.49 -2.04 4.68
C THR A 250 2.67 -3.20 4.14
N SER A 251 3.30 -4.22 3.53
CA SER A 251 2.63 -5.49 3.19
C SER A 251 2.13 -6.29 4.40
N TYR A 252 2.39 -5.81 5.62
CA TYR A 252 2.02 -6.46 6.87
C TYR A 252 1.16 -5.59 7.77
N THR A 253 1.39 -4.29 7.87
CA THR A 253 0.54 -3.36 8.63
C THR A 253 0.74 -1.93 8.13
N TYR A 254 -0.29 -1.11 8.27
CA TYR A 254 -0.25 0.34 8.02
C TYR A 254 -0.36 1.16 9.32
N ASN A 255 -0.15 0.57 10.50
CA ASN A 255 -0.12 1.33 11.74
C ASN A 255 1.13 2.24 11.81
N MET A 256 0.99 3.51 11.42
CA MET A 256 2.12 4.43 11.36
C MET A 256 2.70 4.84 12.72
N LEU A 257 1.94 4.76 13.82
CA LEU A 257 2.49 4.94 15.17
C LEU A 257 3.44 3.81 15.53
N LEU A 258 3.04 2.57 15.23
CA LEU A 258 3.86 1.38 15.44
C LEU A 258 5.08 1.36 14.51
N ALA A 259 4.90 1.77 13.26
CA ALA A 259 5.99 1.90 12.30
C ALA A 259 7.03 2.95 12.76
N GLU A 260 6.58 4.11 13.25
CA GLU A 260 7.46 5.14 13.80
C GLU A 260 8.22 4.64 15.04
N ASP A 261 7.54 4.06 16.03
CA ASP A 261 8.17 3.52 17.24
C ASP A 261 9.22 2.46 16.90
N THR A 262 8.87 1.56 15.98
CA THR A 262 9.79 0.53 15.49
C THR A 262 11.01 1.15 14.81
N ALA A 263 10.83 2.14 13.93
CA ALA A 263 11.95 2.79 13.25
C ALA A 263 12.86 3.55 14.21
N ARG A 264 12.28 4.25 15.18
CA ARG A 264 13.02 4.95 16.24
C ARG A 264 13.89 3.98 17.04
N ARG A 265 13.33 2.85 17.45
CA ARG A 265 14.03 1.83 18.25
C ARG A 265 15.10 1.08 17.45
N VAL A 266 14.87 0.82 16.16
CA VAL A 266 15.88 0.23 15.27
C VAL A 266 17.06 1.19 15.07
N LYS A 267 16.79 2.49 14.84
CA LYS A 267 17.86 3.50 14.78
C LYS A 267 18.58 3.62 16.11
N ARG A 268 17.88 3.53 17.24
CA ARG A 268 18.50 3.53 18.57
C ARG A 268 19.43 2.33 18.78
N GLN A 269 19.01 1.12 18.36
CA GLN A 269 19.89 -0.05 18.37
C GLN A 269 21.18 0.19 17.57
N PHE A 270 21.08 0.82 16.39
CA PHE A 270 22.23 1.19 15.58
C PHE A 270 23.15 2.19 16.30
N VAL A 271 22.60 3.31 16.74
CA VAL A 271 23.36 4.41 17.35
C VAL A 271 24.03 3.96 18.66
N SER A 272 23.36 3.14 19.47
CA SER A 272 23.94 2.59 20.70
C SER A 272 25.13 1.64 20.45
N LEU A 273 25.27 1.09 19.24
CA LEU A 273 26.41 0.24 18.88
C LEU A 273 27.55 1.03 18.21
N TYR A 274 27.21 2.00 17.35
CA TYR A 274 28.16 2.57 16.38
C TYR A 274 28.35 4.10 16.50
N GLY A 275 27.51 4.77 17.29
CA GLY A 275 27.42 6.22 17.39
C GLY A 275 26.51 6.85 16.34
N GLU A 276 26.33 8.17 16.42
CA GLU A 276 25.48 8.93 15.51
C GLU A 276 26.04 8.94 14.07
N PRO A 277 25.21 8.70 13.04
CA PRO A 277 25.59 8.92 11.66
C PRO A 277 25.70 10.41 11.34
N LEU A 278 26.35 10.75 10.22
CA LEU A 278 26.32 12.11 9.66
C LEU A 278 24.89 12.54 9.33
N TYR A 279 24.15 11.62 8.72
CA TYR A 279 22.72 11.70 8.43
C TYR A 279 22.11 10.30 8.24
N THR A 280 20.79 10.21 8.31
CA THR A 280 19.98 9.04 7.97
C THR A 280 19.03 9.36 6.83
N VAL A 281 19.21 8.74 5.67
CA VAL A 281 18.30 8.89 4.52
C VAL A 281 17.31 7.72 4.47
N GLY A 282 16.02 8.03 4.31
CA GLY A 282 15.00 7.03 4.06
C GLY A 282 14.95 6.64 2.57
N ILE A 283 14.69 5.36 2.29
CA ILE A 283 14.36 4.92 0.93
C ILE A 283 13.35 3.76 0.96
N GLY A 284 12.44 3.74 -0.02
CA GLY A 284 11.45 2.69 -0.14
C GLY A 284 10.41 3.00 -1.21
N GLY A 285 9.92 1.94 -1.87
CA GLY A 285 8.89 2.03 -2.89
C GLY A 285 7.48 1.83 -2.37
N SER A 286 6.48 2.41 -3.03
CA SER A 286 5.05 2.18 -2.75
C SER A 286 4.70 2.58 -1.31
N GLY A 287 4.19 1.65 -0.50
CA GLY A 287 3.98 1.86 0.94
C GLY A 287 5.26 2.19 1.74
N GLY A 288 6.45 1.82 1.24
CA GLY A 288 7.72 2.29 1.80
C GLY A 288 8.03 3.75 1.48
N GLY A 289 7.44 4.29 0.42
CA GLY A 289 7.53 5.71 0.06
C GLY A 289 6.62 6.55 0.96
N LEU A 290 5.35 6.15 1.13
CA LEU A 290 4.44 6.88 2.03
C LEU A 290 4.87 6.84 3.49
N ALA A 291 5.48 5.72 3.95
CA ALA A 291 5.98 5.63 5.32
C ALA A 291 7.03 6.71 5.63
N GLN A 292 7.82 7.12 4.63
CA GLN A 292 8.81 8.18 4.79
C GLN A 292 8.15 9.55 4.97
N TYR A 293 7.14 9.88 4.16
CA TYR A 293 6.35 11.10 4.31
C TYR A 293 5.70 11.16 5.70
N LEU A 294 5.04 10.08 6.12
CA LEU A 294 4.33 10.03 7.40
C LEU A 294 5.29 10.05 8.59
N ILE A 295 6.40 9.32 8.57
CA ILE A 295 7.39 9.37 9.65
C ILE A 295 8.08 10.74 9.72
N GLY A 296 8.45 11.32 8.57
CA GLY A 296 9.06 12.65 8.48
C GLY A 296 8.11 13.77 8.91
N GLN A 297 6.80 13.56 8.79
CA GLN A 297 5.77 14.45 9.33
C GLN A 297 5.56 14.25 10.84
N ASN A 298 5.43 13.00 11.27
CA ASN A 298 4.94 12.67 12.60
C ASN A 298 5.98 12.92 13.68
N SER A 299 7.27 12.85 13.34
CA SER A 299 8.34 13.05 14.33
C SER A 299 9.68 13.45 13.73
N GLN A 300 10.59 13.87 14.61
CA GLN A 300 11.97 14.20 14.25
C GLN A 300 12.96 13.15 14.78
N GLY A 301 14.19 13.20 14.26
CA GLY A 301 15.33 12.42 14.73
C GLY A 301 15.45 11.01 14.13
N ILE A 302 14.50 10.56 13.31
CA ILE A 302 14.59 9.25 12.63
C ILE A 302 15.25 9.41 11.25
N LEU A 303 14.73 10.31 10.42
CA LEU A 303 15.20 10.57 9.06
C LEU A 303 15.64 12.03 8.93
N ASP A 304 16.67 12.26 8.12
CA ASP A 304 17.21 13.59 7.79
C ASP A 304 16.91 13.97 6.33
N GLY A 305 16.66 13.00 5.45
CA GLY A 305 16.24 13.19 4.06
C GLY A 305 15.46 11.99 3.52
N LEU A 306 14.61 12.21 2.52
CA LEU A 306 13.67 11.22 2.01
C LEU A 306 13.88 10.95 0.52
N ILE A 307 13.97 9.67 0.14
CA ILE A 307 13.93 9.20 -1.26
C ILE A 307 12.73 8.25 -1.40
N PRO A 308 11.49 8.78 -1.39
CA PRO A 308 10.31 7.98 -1.65
C PRO A 308 10.29 7.55 -3.12
N LEU A 309 10.07 6.26 -3.36
CA LEU A 309 9.95 5.71 -4.70
C LEU A 309 8.49 5.37 -5.01
N TYR A 310 7.97 5.76 -6.17
CA TYR A 310 6.57 5.46 -6.57
C TYR A 310 5.56 5.74 -5.45
N SER A 311 5.71 6.86 -4.76
CA SER A 311 5.02 7.10 -3.50
C SER A 311 3.56 7.48 -3.65
N TYR A 312 2.86 7.28 -2.54
CA TYR A 312 1.59 7.93 -2.21
C TYR A 312 1.81 8.87 -1.02
N PRO A 313 0.93 9.86 -0.81
CA PRO A 313 0.92 10.66 0.41
C PRO A 313 0.70 9.78 1.66
N ASP A 314 -0.34 8.95 1.62
CA ASP A 314 -0.75 8.04 2.68
C ASP A 314 -1.71 6.97 2.12
N MET A 315 -2.01 5.96 2.93
CA MET A 315 -2.85 4.85 2.53
C MET A 315 -4.35 5.17 2.63
N ILE A 316 -4.78 5.93 3.64
CA ILE A 316 -6.21 6.11 3.93
C ILE A 316 -6.87 6.97 2.85
N THR A 317 -6.22 8.06 2.44
CA THR A 317 -6.73 8.91 1.36
C THR A 317 -6.65 8.18 0.01
N GLN A 318 -5.65 7.31 -0.21
CA GLN A 318 -5.61 6.42 -1.38
C GLN A 318 -6.81 5.46 -1.43
N THR A 319 -7.26 4.93 -0.29
CA THR A 319 -8.42 4.01 -0.29
C THR A 319 -9.73 4.66 -0.74
N THR A 320 -9.83 6.00 -0.75
CA THR A 320 -11.05 6.70 -1.18
C THR A 320 -11.46 6.34 -2.60
N TYR A 321 -10.57 6.54 -3.57
CA TYR A 321 -10.81 6.19 -4.97
C TYR A 321 -10.56 4.71 -5.26
N ALA A 322 -9.66 4.05 -4.53
CA ALA A 322 -9.44 2.61 -4.73
C ALA A 322 -10.68 1.77 -4.37
N LEU A 323 -11.45 2.18 -3.35
CA LEU A 323 -12.73 1.56 -3.02
C LEU A 323 -13.86 1.98 -3.97
N ASP A 324 -13.71 3.05 -4.75
CA ASP A 324 -14.65 3.38 -5.83
C ASP A 324 -14.47 2.49 -7.05
N CYS A 325 -13.25 2.01 -7.31
CA CYS A 325 -12.92 1.20 -8.50
C CYS A 325 -13.85 -0.01 -8.65
N ASP A 326 -14.07 -0.78 -7.58
CA ASP A 326 -14.96 -1.94 -7.62
C ASP A 326 -16.43 -1.53 -7.73
N LEU A 327 -16.85 -0.37 -7.18
CA LEU A 327 -18.20 0.15 -7.39
C LEU A 327 -18.43 0.49 -8.87
N LEU A 328 -17.48 1.21 -9.49
CA LEU A 328 -17.54 1.62 -10.89
C LEU A 328 -17.53 0.41 -11.82
N ASN A 329 -16.63 -0.55 -11.57
CA ASN A 329 -16.57 -1.77 -12.36
C ASN A 329 -17.80 -2.67 -12.16
N ASN A 330 -18.38 -2.69 -10.96
CA ASN A 330 -19.67 -3.31 -10.73
C ASN A 330 -20.78 -2.66 -11.58
N TYR A 331 -20.83 -1.32 -11.61
CA TYR A 331 -21.80 -0.59 -12.41
C TYR A 331 -21.64 -0.89 -13.91
N PHE A 332 -20.43 -0.75 -14.48
CA PHE A 332 -20.17 -1.00 -15.90
C PHE A 332 -20.51 -2.44 -16.31
N THR A 333 -20.27 -3.40 -15.41
CA THR A 333 -20.44 -4.83 -15.72
C THR A 333 -21.88 -5.31 -15.57
N PHE A 334 -22.60 -4.83 -14.55
CA PHE A 334 -23.87 -5.43 -14.12
C PHE A 334 -25.06 -4.47 -14.06
N ARG A 335 -24.84 -3.15 -14.09
CA ARG A 335 -25.92 -2.19 -13.80
C ARG A 335 -26.19 -1.20 -14.92
N ALA A 336 -25.21 -0.89 -15.77
CA ALA A 336 -25.39 0.09 -16.83
C ALA A 336 -26.51 -0.30 -17.82
N ASP A 337 -27.35 0.66 -18.20
CA ASP A 337 -28.40 0.47 -19.22
C ASP A 337 -27.84 0.10 -20.60
N ASN A 338 -26.68 0.66 -20.95
CA ASN A 338 -25.94 0.33 -22.17
C ASN A 338 -24.56 -0.26 -21.84
N PRO A 339 -24.47 -1.56 -21.47
CA PRO A 339 -23.20 -2.20 -21.16
C PRO A 339 -22.19 -2.19 -22.33
N LYS A 340 -22.67 -2.07 -23.57
CA LYS A 340 -21.80 -2.06 -24.76
C LYS A 340 -20.96 -0.79 -24.84
N ALA A 341 -21.51 0.37 -24.44
CA ALA A 341 -20.76 1.63 -24.43
C ALA A 341 -19.54 1.56 -23.51
N TRP A 342 -19.66 0.84 -22.39
CA TRP A 342 -18.58 0.64 -21.43
C TRP A 342 -17.59 -0.46 -21.81
N ARG A 343 -17.66 -1.00 -23.03
CA ARG A 343 -16.58 -1.82 -23.59
C ARG A 343 -15.44 -0.98 -24.18
N ASP A 344 -15.69 0.30 -24.41
CA ASP A 344 -14.64 1.28 -24.64
C ASP A 344 -14.02 1.67 -23.29
N TRP A 345 -12.79 1.24 -23.08
CA TRP A 345 -12.03 1.48 -21.84
C TRP A 345 -11.60 2.93 -21.72
N GLU A 346 -11.31 3.60 -22.82
CA GLU A 346 -11.02 5.04 -22.80
C GLU A 346 -12.25 5.85 -22.35
N ARG A 347 -13.46 5.34 -22.61
CA ARG A 347 -14.69 5.91 -22.05
C ARG A 347 -14.80 5.69 -20.54
N ARG A 348 -14.37 4.54 -20.00
CA ARG A 348 -14.35 4.30 -18.54
C ARG A 348 -13.43 5.27 -17.82
N ARG A 349 -12.27 5.62 -18.41
CA ARG A 349 -11.32 6.61 -17.88
C ARG A 349 -11.96 7.96 -17.56
N LEU A 350 -12.99 8.36 -18.30
CA LEU A 350 -13.72 9.62 -18.06
C LEU A 350 -14.48 9.62 -16.71
N ILE A 351 -14.79 8.43 -16.17
CA ILE A 351 -15.51 8.28 -14.90
C ILE A 351 -14.56 7.79 -13.80
N GLU A 352 -13.71 6.80 -14.10
CA GLU A 352 -12.72 6.25 -13.18
C GLU A 352 -11.61 7.27 -12.87
N GLY A 353 -11.31 8.18 -13.79
CA GLY A 353 -10.25 9.17 -13.71
C GLY A 353 -8.83 8.63 -13.86
N LEU A 354 -8.62 7.38 -13.44
CA LEU A 354 -7.39 6.60 -13.61
C LEU A 354 -7.24 6.11 -15.06
N ASN A 355 -6.02 5.72 -15.47
CA ASN A 355 -5.79 5.33 -16.85
C ASN A 355 -6.54 4.04 -17.23
N ALA A 356 -6.98 3.97 -18.48
CA ALA A 356 -7.65 2.82 -19.06
C ALA A 356 -7.34 2.76 -20.55
N ILE A 357 -7.04 1.54 -21.03
CA ILE A 357 -6.49 1.29 -22.36
C ILE A 357 -7.29 0.17 -23.03
N ASN A 358 -7.78 0.45 -24.23
CA ASN A 358 -8.42 -0.53 -25.11
C ASN A 358 -7.41 -1.61 -25.53
N GLU A 359 -7.87 -2.85 -25.71
CA GLU A 359 -7.06 -4.01 -26.13
C GLU A 359 -5.93 -4.41 -25.17
N PHE A 360 -5.81 -3.76 -24.01
CA PHE A 360 -4.87 -4.15 -22.97
C PHE A 360 -5.30 -5.47 -22.30
N PRO A 361 -4.40 -6.45 -22.13
CA PRO A 361 -4.74 -7.76 -21.59
C PRO A 361 -5.16 -7.70 -20.11
N GLN A 362 -6.16 -8.50 -19.74
CA GLN A 362 -6.56 -8.72 -18.35
C GLN A 362 -6.12 -10.09 -17.85
N LYS A 363 -5.29 -10.14 -16.80
CA LYS A 363 -4.81 -11.40 -16.17
C LYS A 363 -5.95 -12.33 -15.75
N ALA A 364 -7.10 -11.77 -15.34
CA ALA A 364 -8.27 -12.51 -14.89
C ALA A 364 -9.54 -12.21 -15.73
N GLY A 365 -9.37 -11.81 -17.00
CA GLY A 365 -10.50 -11.39 -17.85
C GLY A 365 -11.59 -12.46 -18.07
N PHE A 366 -11.25 -13.74 -17.89
CA PHE A 366 -12.20 -14.87 -17.97
C PHE A 366 -13.26 -14.86 -16.86
N LEU A 367 -13.04 -14.13 -15.76
CA LEU A 367 -13.99 -14.04 -14.64
C LEU A 367 -15.27 -13.30 -15.06
N GLN A 368 -15.17 -12.27 -15.89
CA GLN A 368 -16.30 -11.44 -16.31
C GLN A 368 -17.40 -12.24 -17.04
N PRO A 369 -17.13 -12.96 -18.15
CA PRO A 369 -18.18 -13.68 -18.87
C PRO A 369 -18.86 -14.76 -18.01
N LEU A 370 -18.11 -15.41 -17.11
CA LEU A 370 -18.67 -16.39 -16.18
C LEU A 370 -19.66 -15.73 -15.21
N ASN A 371 -19.28 -14.61 -14.59
CA ASN A 371 -20.13 -13.90 -13.64
C ASN A 371 -21.37 -13.28 -14.32
N GLN A 372 -21.22 -12.76 -15.54
CA GLN A 372 -22.34 -12.27 -16.34
C GLN A 372 -23.35 -13.39 -16.59
N LEU A 373 -22.90 -14.57 -17.01
CA LEU A 373 -23.77 -15.72 -17.24
C LEU A 373 -24.52 -16.13 -15.95
N MET A 374 -23.83 -16.21 -14.82
CA MET A 374 -24.46 -16.56 -13.53
C MET A 374 -25.48 -15.52 -13.07
N ALA A 375 -25.25 -14.24 -13.40
CA ALA A 375 -26.17 -13.16 -13.09
C ALA A 375 -27.25 -12.95 -14.17
N GLY A 376 -27.35 -13.84 -15.17
CA GLY A 376 -28.40 -13.81 -16.20
C GLY A 376 -28.14 -12.85 -17.37
N PHE A 377 -26.92 -12.36 -17.53
CA PHE A 377 -26.51 -11.46 -18.63
C PHE A 377 -25.85 -12.23 -19.78
N ALA A 378 -25.91 -11.67 -20.99
CA ALA A 378 -25.15 -12.19 -22.13
C ALA A 378 -23.64 -12.05 -21.85
N PRO A 379 -22.86 -13.15 -21.89
CA PRO A 379 -21.45 -13.12 -21.53
C PRO A 379 -20.64 -12.32 -22.55
N SER A 380 -19.61 -11.64 -22.07
CA SER A 380 -18.64 -10.93 -22.89
C SER A 380 -17.27 -10.93 -22.27
N PHE A 381 -16.25 -11.10 -23.10
CA PHE A 381 -14.88 -10.93 -22.68
C PHE A 381 -14.53 -9.43 -22.63
N PRO A 382 -13.70 -9.02 -21.66
CA PRO A 382 -13.16 -7.67 -21.64
C PRO A 382 -12.09 -7.50 -22.74
N ASP A 383 -12.28 -6.51 -23.61
CA ASP A 383 -11.37 -6.18 -24.71
C ASP A 383 -10.50 -4.95 -24.37
N GLY A 384 -10.02 -4.88 -23.12
CA GLY A 384 -9.16 -3.80 -22.59
C GLY A 384 -9.08 -3.86 -21.07
N ASN A 385 -8.43 -2.88 -20.44
CA ASN A 385 -8.18 -2.89 -18.99
C ASN A 385 -8.05 -1.47 -18.44
N SER A 386 -8.12 -1.32 -17.11
CA SER A 386 -7.84 -0.06 -16.41
C SER A 386 -7.00 -0.29 -15.17
N GLU A 387 -6.38 0.77 -14.65
CA GLU A 387 -5.63 0.71 -13.39
C GLU A 387 -6.51 0.25 -12.22
N CYS A 388 -7.80 0.63 -12.23
CA CYS A 388 -8.79 0.16 -11.25
C CYS A 388 -8.88 -1.36 -11.17
N ILE A 389 -8.63 -2.07 -12.28
CA ILE A 389 -8.63 -3.54 -12.32
C ILE A 389 -7.21 -4.08 -12.20
N ASN A 390 -6.30 -3.66 -13.08
CA ASN A 390 -4.95 -4.21 -13.15
C ASN A 390 -4.14 -3.97 -11.86
N GLY A 391 -4.29 -2.78 -11.28
CA GLY A 391 -3.58 -2.35 -10.08
C GLY A 391 -4.35 -2.61 -8.77
N TYR A 392 -5.67 -2.49 -8.79
CA TYR A 392 -6.50 -2.44 -7.57
C TYR A 392 -7.50 -3.60 -7.38
N PHE A 393 -7.57 -4.57 -8.30
CA PHE A 393 -8.51 -5.68 -8.17
C PHE A 393 -8.36 -6.45 -6.85
N GLY A 394 -9.49 -6.69 -6.18
CA GLY A 394 -9.56 -7.44 -4.92
C GLY A 394 -9.17 -6.61 -3.68
N LEU A 395 -8.79 -5.34 -3.86
CA LEU A 395 -8.44 -4.47 -2.75
C LEU A 395 -9.64 -4.18 -1.83
N SER A 396 -10.85 -4.02 -2.36
CA SER A 396 -12.04 -3.80 -1.53
C SER A 396 -12.30 -4.99 -0.60
N ALA A 397 -12.22 -6.20 -1.13
CA ALA A 397 -12.31 -7.42 -0.34
C ALA A 397 -11.18 -7.48 0.70
N PHE A 398 -9.97 -7.08 0.36
CA PHE A 398 -8.80 -7.16 1.24
C PHE A 398 -8.69 -6.06 2.31
N ILE A 399 -9.18 -4.84 2.06
CA ILE A 399 -9.03 -3.71 3.00
C ILE A 399 -10.33 -3.45 3.76
N ASN A 400 -11.47 -3.59 3.08
CA ASN A 400 -12.76 -3.11 3.58
C ASN A 400 -13.64 -4.21 4.16
N ASN A 401 -13.64 -5.41 3.57
CA ASN A 401 -14.56 -6.49 3.96
C ASN A 401 -14.03 -7.27 5.19
N PRO A 402 -14.66 -7.15 6.39
CA PRO A 402 -14.21 -7.85 7.60
C PRO A 402 -14.36 -9.38 7.53
N ARG A 403 -15.06 -9.90 6.51
CA ARG A 403 -15.31 -11.33 6.27
C ARG A 403 -14.51 -11.85 5.08
N GLN A 404 -13.25 -11.45 4.92
CA GLN A 404 -12.45 -11.74 3.71
C GLN A 404 -12.56 -13.18 3.19
N GLY A 405 -12.68 -13.28 1.86
CA GLY A 405 -12.76 -14.54 1.10
C GLY A 405 -11.56 -15.45 1.24
N PHE A 406 -10.37 -14.86 1.26
CA PHE A 406 -9.13 -15.56 0.97
C PHE A 406 -8.06 -15.20 2.00
N LEU A 407 -7.98 -15.99 3.07
CA LEU A 407 -6.89 -15.93 4.02
C LEU A 407 -5.92 -17.07 3.77
N ARG A 408 -4.62 -16.80 3.90
CA ARG A 408 -3.61 -17.86 3.91
C ARG A 408 -3.86 -18.79 5.10
N PRO A 409 -3.44 -20.07 5.03
CA PRO A 409 -3.70 -21.06 6.06
C PRO A 409 -2.80 -20.87 7.31
N PHE A 410 -2.69 -19.64 7.81
CA PHE A 410 -1.97 -19.25 9.03
C PHE A 410 -2.84 -19.34 10.29
N PHE A 411 -4.14 -19.39 10.12
CA PHE A 411 -5.14 -19.34 11.20
C PHE A 411 -6.11 -20.50 11.00
N SER A 412 -6.55 -21.12 12.09
CA SER A 412 -7.61 -22.12 12.04
C SER A 412 -8.95 -21.50 11.61
N ASP A 413 -9.87 -22.33 11.11
CA ASP A 413 -11.21 -21.88 10.71
C ASP A 413 -11.96 -21.17 11.86
N GLU A 414 -11.76 -21.63 13.09
CA GLU A 414 -12.32 -21.02 14.29
C GLU A 414 -11.77 -19.60 14.52
N VAL A 415 -10.44 -19.42 14.41
CA VAL A 415 -9.81 -18.09 14.54
C VAL A 415 -10.26 -17.16 13.42
N ILE A 416 -10.39 -17.69 12.19
CA ILE A 416 -10.90 -16.94 11.04
C ILE A 416 -12.32 -16.44 11.31
N ALA A 417 -13.21 -17.29 11.82
CA ALA A 417 -14.61 -16.95 12.08
C ALA A 417 -14.79 -15.88 13.18
N GLN A 418 -13.92 -15.88 14.19
CA GLN A 418 -13.95 -14.96 15.34
C GLN A 418 -13.27 -13.62 15.05
N THR A 419 -12.38 -13.55 14.05
CA THR A 419 -11.61 -12.35 13.74
C THR A 419 -12.32 -11.52 12.65
N ARG A 420 -12.23 -10.20 12.78
CA ARG A 420 -12.69 -9.24 11.76
C ARG A 420 -11.48 -8.81 10.93
N TRP A 421 -11.44 -9.16 9.66
CA TRP A 421 -10.27 -9.01 8.81
C TRP A 421 -10.42 -7.76 7.96
N SER A 422 -10.03 -6.60 8.48
CA SER A 422 -10.04 -5.36 7.71
C SER A 422 -8.96 -4.40 8.20
N TYR A 423 -8.59 -3.45 7.35
CA TYR A 423 -7.70 -2.37 7.77
C TYR A 423 -8.32 -1.55 8.92
N TRP A 424 -9.62 -1.30 8.86
CA TRP A 424 -10.35 -0.59 9.92
C TRP A 424 -10.22 -1.31 11.26
N GLN A 425 -10.24 -2.65 11.23
CA GLN A 425 -10.05 -3.44 12.43
C GLN A 425 -8.60 -3.42 12.94
N ASP A 426 -7.59 -3.38 12.06
CA ASP A 426 -6.16 -3.22 12.42
C ASP A 426 -5.96 -1.98 13.32
N LEU A 427 -6.64 -0.89 12.97
CA LEU A 427 -6.52 0.40 13.64
C LEU A 427 -7.68 0.73 14.59
N LYS A 428 -8.45 -0.25 15.06
CA LYS A 428 -9.61 0.00 15.94
C LYS A 428 -9.28 0.79 17.22
N HIS A 429 -8.04 0.73 17.71
CA HIS A 429 -7.60 1.46 18.89
C HIS A 429 -7.29 2.93 18.60
N ILE A 430 -7.07 3.28 17.33
CA ILE A 430 -6.90 4.65 16.84
C ILE A 430 -8.25 5.21 16.38
N PHE A 431 -8.97 4.49 15.51
CA PHE A 431 -10.22 4.98 14.91
C PHE A 431 -11.46 4.76 15.78
N GLY A 432 -11.34 3.92 16.82
CA GLY A 432 -12.46 3.45 17.61
C GLY A 432 -13.28 2.38 16.90
N THR A 433 -14.32 1.92 17.59
CA THR A 433 -15.27 0.92 17.08
C THR A 433 -16.70 1.45 17.06
N ASP A 434 -17.54 0.86 16.21
CA ASP A 434 -18.99 1.00 16.31
C ASP A 434 -19.58 0.21 17.50
N GLU A 435 -20.90 0.26 17.66
CA GLU A 435 -21.65 -0.41 18.74
C GLU A 435 -21.54 -1.94 18.68
N GLN A 436 -21.24 -2.50 17.50
CA GLN A 436 -21.04 -3.93 17.28
C GLN A 436 -19.55 -4.32 17.41
N GLY A 437 -18.67 -3.35 17.62
CA GLY A 437 -17.23 -3.50 17.81
C GLY A 437 -16.41 -3.54 16.51
N PHE A 438 -16.99 -3.28 15.33
CA PHE A 438 -16.22 -3.18 14.09
C PHE A 438 -15.41 -1.89 14.10
N GLY A 439 -14.18 -1.94 13.60
CA GLY A 439 -13.37 -0.73 13.44
C GLY A 439 -14.07 0.30 12.54
N LYS A 440 -14.11 1.56 12.95
CA LYS A 440 -14.77 2.62 12.18
C LYS A 440 -14.03 2.90 10.86
N SER A 441 -14.80 3.04 9.78
CA SER A 441 -14.28 3.37 8.45
C SER A 441 -14.26 4.89 8.21
N THR A 442 -13.25 5.37 7.50
CA THR A 442 -13.16 6.77 7.03
C THR A 442 -13.74 6.96 5.62
N TRP A 443 -14.06 5.87 4.91
CA TRP A 443 -14.55 5.94 3.55
C TRP A 443 -15.97 6.50 3.49
N ASP A 444 -16.24 7.46 2.62
CA ASP A 444 -17.54 8.09 2.41
C ASP A 444 -17.79 8.28 0.91
N ASN A 445 -19.03 8.12 0.45
CA ASN A 445 -19.41 8.51 -0.91
C ASN A 445 -20.76 9.22 -1.01
N VAL A 446 -21.24 9.81 0.09
CA VAL A 446 -22.47 10.61 0.11
C VAL A 446 -22.22 11.91 -0.66
N GLY A 447 -23.13 12.26 -1.56
CA GLY A 447 -23.04 13.50 -2.35
C GLY A 447 -21.99 13.51 -3.46
N VAL A 448 -21.20 12.44 -3.64
CA VAL A 448 -20.23 12.33 -4.73
C VAL A 448 -20.93 12.11 -6.07
N GLN A 449 -20.59 12.96 -7.04
CA GLN A 449 -21.19 13.00 -8.37
C GLN A 449 -20.27 12.34 -9.40
N TYR A 450 -20.28 11.00 -9.46
CA TYR A 450 -19.41 10.26 -10.38
C TYR A 450 -19.70 10.65 -11.84
N GLY A 451 -18.66 11.08 -12.58
CA GLY A 451 -18.78 11.53 -13.97
C GLY A 451 -19.18 13.00 -14.16
N LEU A 452 -19.13 13.85 -13.13
CA LEU A 452 -19.50 15.27 -13.23
C LEU A 452 -18.68 16.01 -14.30
N ASN A 453 -17.36 15.85 -14.32
CA ASN A 453 -16.53 16.52 -15.33
C ASN A 453 -16.84 16.00 -16.75
N ALA A 454 -17.04 14.69 -16.91
CA ALA A 454 -17.44 14.11 -18.18
C ALA A 454 -18.79 14.66 -18.68
N LEU A 455 -19.74 14.98 -17.79
CA LEU A 455 -20.99 15.66 -18.15
C LEU A 455 -20.72 17.09 -18.61
N ARG A 456 -19.93 17.85 -17.84
CA ARG A 456 -19.60 19.25 -18.16
C ARG A 456 -18.87 19.38 -19.50
N GLU A 457 -18.00 18.42 -19.80
CA GLU A 457 -17.24 18.37 -21.04
C GLU A 457 -18.05 17.79 -22.22
N GLY A 458 -19.28 17.33 -21.99
CA GLY A 458 -20.16 16.79 -23.02
C GLY A 458 -19.77 15.38 -23.50
N HIS A 459 -18.96 14.66 -22.73
CA HIS A 459 -18.54 13.29 -23.07
C HIS A 459 -19.59 12.22 -22.70
N ILE A 460 -20.46 12.51 -21.73
CA ILE A 460 -21.63 11.68 -21.38
C ILE A 460 -22.90 12.52 -21.40
N SER A 461 -24.03 11.87 -21.68
CA SER A 461 -25.33 12.53 -21.60
C SER A 461 -25.78 12.72 -20.14
N PHE A 462 -26.76 13.60 -19.95
CA PHE A 462 -27.39 13.79 -18.64
C PHE A 462 -28.05 12.51 -18.12
N ASP A 463 -28.76 11.78 -18.99
CA ASP A 463 -29.40 10.53 -18.61
C ASP A 463 -28.39 9.48 -18.16
N GLU A 464 -27.24 9.38 -18.85
CA GLU A 464 -26.13 8.53 -18.42
C GLU A 464 -25.56 8.97 -17.07
N PHE A 465 -25.34 10.27 -16.86
CA PHE A 465 -24.86 10.81 -15.58
C PHE A 465 -25.79 10.47 -14.41
N ILE A 466 -27.11 10.64 -14.61
CA ILE A 466 -28.13 10.27 -13.63
C ILE A 466 -28.13 8.77 -13.40
N HIS A 467 -28.10 7.97 -14.46
CA HIS A 467 -28.14 6.52 -14.36
C HIS A 467 -26.93 5.96 -13.58
N ILE A 468 -25.73 6.48 -13.83
CA ILE A 468 -24.52 6.17 -13.04
C ILE A 468 -24.79 6.43 -11.56
N ASN A 469 -25.19 7.65 -11.21
CA ASN A 469 -25.30 8.04 -9.80
C ASN A 469 -26.51 7.42 -9.09
N HIS A 470 -27.54 7.02 -9.81
CA HIS A 470 -28.68 6.28 -9.27
C HIS A 470 -28.32 4.83 -8.93
N HIS A 471 -27.44 4.18 -9.71
CA HIS A 471 -27.19 2.74 -9.60
C HIS A 471 -25.81 2.34 -9.07
N ILE A 472 -24.85 3.26 -8.96
CA ILE A 472 -23.49 2.95 -8.48
C ILE A 472 -23.45 2.46 -7.02
N GLY A 473 -24.32 2.99 -6.15
CA GLY A 473 -24.44 2.60 -4.74
C GLY A 473 -23.24 2.94 -3.86
N GLY A 474 -23.10 2.19 -2.77
CA GLY A 474 -22.00 2.25 -1.82
C GLY A 474 -21.78 0.90 -1.14
N TRP A 475 -20.68 0.77 -0.41
CA TRP A 475 -20.40 -0.43 0.38
C TRP A 475 -21.41 -0.58 1.52
N LYS A 476 -21.96 -1.78 1.71
CA LYS A 476 -22.84 -2.09 2.83
C LYS A 476 -22.15 -1.85 4.19
N PRO A 477 -22.92 -1.66 5.28
CA PRO A 477 -22.36 -1.70 6.62
C PRO A 477 -21.53 -2.97 6.85
N GLN A 478 -20.42 -2.87 7.58
CA GLN A 478 -19.48 -3.97 7.82
C GLN A 478 -20.15 -5.22 8.42
N SER A 479 -21.20 -5.03 9.20
CA SER A 479 -22.01 -6.11 9.81
C SER A 479 -22.83 -6.91 8.80
N GLU A 480 -23.16 -6.33 7.65
CA GLU A 480 -23.94 -6.94 6.58
C GLU A 480 -23.06 -7.49 5.44
N MET A 481 -21.76 -7.18 5.46
CA MET A 481 -20.82 -7.69 4.48
C MET A 481 -20.65 -9.20 4.62
N ARG A 482 -20.64 -9.87 3.47
CA ARG A 482 -20.46 -11.31 3.34
C ARG A 482 -19.13 -11.61 2.68
N GLN A 483 -18.62 -12.80 2.96
CA GLN A 483 -17.39 -13.30 2.36
C GLN A 483 -17.48 -13.33 0.83
N GLU A 484 -16.37 -13.07 0.14
CA GLU A 484 -16.27 -13.27 -1.30
C GLU A 484 -16.33 -14.77 -1.61
N GLU A 485 -17.25 -15.17 -2.50
CA GLU A 485 -17.36 -16.54 -2.98
C GLU A 485 -16.33 -16.78 -4.09
N ILE A 486 -15.37 -17.67 -3.82
CA ILE A 486 -14.28 -18.03 -4.74
C ILE A 486 -14.28 -19.55 -4.91
N ALA A 487 -14.51 -20.02 -6.13
CA ALA A 487 -14.36 -21.42 -6.47
C ALA A 487 -12.92 -21.71 -6.89
N LEU A 488 -12.34 -22.80 -6.37
CA LEU A 488 -10.96 -23.23 -6.66
C LEU A 488 -10.93 -24.60 -7.38
N PRO A 489 -11.62 -24.79 -8.52
CA PRO A 489 -11.70 -26.10 -9.17
C PRO A 489 -10.34 -26.61 -9.69
N LEU A 490 -9.36 -25.71 -9.87
CA LEU A 490 -7.98 -26.00 -10.29
C LEU A 490 -6.95 -25.53 -9.24
N GLY A 491 -7.33 -25.52 -7.97
CA GLY A 491 -6.51 -25.02 -6.87
C GLY A 491 -6.39 -23.48 -6.83
N THR A 492 -5.46 -22.98 -6.00
CA THR A 492 -5.28 -21.53 -5.76
C THR A 492 -4.65 -20.77 -6.92
N ARG A 493 -4.21 -21.46 -7.98
CA ARG A 493 -3.54 -20.84 -9.15
C ARG A 493 -4.51 -20.16 -10.11
N ILE A 494 -5.74 -20.66 -10.23
CA ILE A 494 -6.80 -20.08 -11.07
C ILE A 494 -8.07 -19.94 -10.22
N PRO A 495 -8.11 -18.96 -9.30
CA PRO A 495 -9.29 -18.72 -8.50
C PRO A 495 -10.42 -18.17 -9.37
N ILE A 496 -11.60 -18.74 -9.23
CA ILE A 496 -12.82 -18.28 -9.90
C ILE A 496 -13.63 -17.45 -8.91
N TRP A 497 -13.55 -16.13 -8.99
CA TRP A 497 -14.41 -15.23 -8.23
C TRP A 497 -15.86 -15.35 -8.73
N LEU A 498 -16.77 -15.86 -7.91
CA LEU A 498 -18.21 -15.97 -8.21
C LEU A 498 -18.99 -14.70 -7.83
N THR A 499 -18.34 -13.81 -7.07
CA THR A 499 -18.87 -12.54 -6.57
C THR A 499 -18.04 -11.38 -7.09
N LEU A 500 -17.87 -11.31 -8.41
CA LEU A 500 -16.99 -10.32 -9.04
C LEU A 500 -17.35 -8.88 -8.62
N TRP A 501 -16.32 -8.09 -8.34
CA TRP A 501 -16.40 -6.70 -7.85
C TRP A 501 -17.12 -6.56 -6.50
N GLY A 502 -17.24 -7.63 -5.70
CA GLY A 502 -17.96 -7.60 -4.44
C GLY A 502 -19.45 -7.25 -4.58
N ASN A 503 -20.07 -7.59 -5.72
CA ASN A 503 -21.43 -7.17 -6.09
C ASN A 503 -22.48 -7.37 -4.97
N HIS A 504 -22.37 -8.46 -4.22
CA HIS A 504 -23.27 -8.82 -3.13
C HIS A 504 -23.11 -7.94 -1.87
N ASN A 505 -22.00 -7.22 -1.77
CA ASN A 505 -21.63 -6.29 -0.70
C ASN A 505 -21.86 -4.82 -1.06
N ILE A 506 -22.42 -4.53 -2.24
CA ILE A 506 -22.78 -3.18 -2.69
C ILE A 506 -24.29 -2.98 -2.56
N THR A 507 -24.72 -1.81 -2.10
CA THR A 507 -26.14 -1.42 -2.05
C THR A 507 -26.74 -1.35 -3.47
N LYS A 508 -28.04 -1.58 -3.60
CA LYS A 508 -28.74 -1.59 -4.90
C LYS A 508 -29.84 -0.55 -4.90
N ALA A 509 -30.15 -0.01 -6.07
CA ALA A 509 -31.32 0.84 -6.26
C ALA A 509 -32.59 -0.02 -6.09
N SER A 510 -33.63 0.58 -5.55
CA SER A 510 -34.97 -0.02 -5.41
C SER A 510 -36.03 1.01 -5.75
N ASP A 511 -36.77 1.52 -4.77
CA ASP A 511 -37.78 2.58 -4.94
C ASP A 511 -37.14 3.99 -5.09
N GLY A 512 -35.81 4.06 -4.99
CA GLY A 512 -34.99 5.26 -5.12
C GLY A 512 -33.52 4.90 -5.40
N PRO A 513 -32.61 5.91 -5.43
CA PRO A 513 -31.20 5.68 -5.73
C PRO A 513 -30.57 4.71 -4.73
N ALA A 514 -29.60 3.94 -5.20
CA ALA A 514 -28.83 3.04 -4.35
C ALA A 514 -28.16 3.81 -3.20
N SER A 515 -28.42 3.41 -1.96
CA SER A 515 -27.93 4.12 -0.78
C SER A 515 -26.41 4.26 -0.75
N ARG A 516 -25.92 5.44 -0.36
CA ARG A 516 -24.49 5.73 -0.23
C ARG A 516 -23.96 5.35 1.15
N HIS A 517 -22.65 5.19 1.25
CA HIS A 517 -21.99 4.89 2.53
C HIS A 517 -21.53 6.17 3.19
N GLN A 518 -21.83 6.29 4.48
CA GLN A 518 -21.42 7.40 5.31
C GLN A 518 -20.19 7.02 6.14
N GLY A 519 -19.10 7.76 5.94
CA GLY A 519 -17.86 7.59 6.71
C GLY A 519 -17.96 8.20 8.10
N SER A 520 -17.15 7.71 9.03
CA SER A 520 -17.14 8.17 10.42
C SER A 520 -16.27 9.41 10.61
N ILE A 521 -16.89 10.56 10.90
CA ILE A 521 -16.17 11.81 11.23
C ILE A 521 -15.19 11.61 12.40
N PRO A 522 -15.56 10.98 13.53
CA PRO A 522 -14.59 10.70 14.58
C PRO A 522 -13.38 9.89 14.10
N ALA A 523 -13.56 8.90 13.21
CA ALA A 523 -12.43 8.13 12.68
C ALA A 523 -11.55 8.98 11.75
N MET A 524 -12.15 9.85 10.93
CA MET A 524 -11.41 10.78 10.07
C MET A 524 -10.57 11.75 10.92
N GLU A 525 -11.14 12.32 11.97
CA GLU A 525 -10.42 13.21 12.89
C GLU A 525 -9.23 12.48 13.53
N GLN A 526 -9.42 11.24 13.97
CA GLN A 526 -8.32 10.44 14.52
C GLN A 526 -7.27 10.06 13.47
N ALA A 527 -7.67 9.81 12.23
CA ALA A 527 -6.73 9.55 11.13
C ALA A 527 -5.81 10.75 10.87
N TYR A 528 -6.37 11.97 10.84
CA TYR A 528 -5.58 13.20 10.79
C TYR A 528 -4.67 13.32 12.01
N ARG A 529 -5.25 13.33 13.21
CA ARG A 529 -4.54 13.59 14.47
C ARG A 529 -3.38 12.63 14.72
N SER A 530 -3.60 11.33 14.52
CA SER A 530 -2.60 10.29 14.74
C SER A 530 -1.50 10.23 13.69
N GLY A 531 -1.55 11.08 12.65
CA GLY A 531 -0.56 11.11 11.58
C GLY A 531 -0.65 9.91 10.64
N GLN A 532 -1.84 9.36 10.45
CA GLN A 532 -2.11 8.36 9.40
C GLN A 532 -2.43 9.02 8.06
N VAL A 533 -2.72 10.33 8.07
CA VAL A 533 -2.93 11.17 6.88
C VAL A 533 -1.74 12.10 6.72
N PHE A 534 -1.19 12.19 5.52
CA PHE A 534 -0.13 13.14 5.22
C PHE A 534 -0.75 14.51 4.93
N ILE A 535 -0.56 15.47 5.83
CA ILE A 535 -1.10 16.84 5.77
C ILE A 535 -0.11 17.84 5.16
N GLY A 536 1.05 17.37 4.65
CA GLY A 536 2.07 18.23 4.04
C GLY A 536 3.08 18.84 5.03
N LYS A 537 2.98 18.52 6.33
CA LYS A 537 3.87 19.04 7.39
C LYS A 537 5.20 18.30 7.39
N VAL A 538 6.06 18.56 6.40
CA VAL A 538 7.41 17.97 6.30
C VAL A 538 8.45 19.00 5.86
N ASP A 539 9.52 19.10 6.65
CA ASP A 539 10.61 20.06 6.43
C ASP A 539 11.89 19.43 5.88
N LEU A 540 11.93 18.11 5.80
CA LEU A 540 13.08 17.37 5.29
C LEU A 540 13.25 17.57 3.77
N PRO A 541 14.48 17.48 3.24
CA PRO A 541 14.76 17.25 1.83
C PRO A 541 14.03 16.02 1.27
N ILE A 542 13.42 16.15 0.09
CA ILE A 542 12.68 15.08 -0.57
C ILE A 542 13.04 15.03 -2.05
N ILE A 543 13.50 13.85 -2.51
CA ILE A 543 13.58 13.50 -3.92
C ILE A 543 12.61 12.33 -4.17
N ASP A 544 11.41 12.65 -4.64
CA ASP A 544 10.39 11.68 -5.02
C ASP A 544 10.70 11.18 -6.44
N ALA A 545 11.21 9.95 -6.53
CA ALA A 545 11.68 9.37 -7.78
C ALA A 545 10.82 8.19 -8.21
N ARG A 546 10.42 8.17 -9.48
CA ARG A 546 9.57 7.08 -10.00
C ARG A 546 9.87 6.80 -11.46
N HIS A 547 9.47 5.60 -11.86
CA HIS A 547 9.31 5.31 -13.29
C HIS A 547 7.89 5.68 -13.70
N TYR A 548 7.70 6.01 -14.97
CA TYR A 548 6.40 6.21 -15.57
C TYR A 548 5.76 4.88 -15.95
N LEU A 549 4.66 4.51 -15.28
CA LEU A 549 4.01 3.19 -15.41
C LEU A 549 2.53 3.24 -15.81
N GLU A 550 2.02 4.41 -16.21
CA GLU A 550 0.61 4.58 -16.66
C GLU A 550 0.30 3.67 -17.86
N ASN A 551 1.29 3.43 -18.74
CA ASN A 551 1.14 2.54 -19.90
C ASN A 551 1.07 1.05 -19.53
N GLU A 552 1.47 0.69 -18.31
CA GLU A 552 1.41 -0.68 -17.79
C GLU A 552 0.16 -0.90 -16.92
N LEU A 553 -0.68 0.14 -16.78
CA LEU A 553 -1.82 0.20 -15.87
C LEU A 553 -1.43 -0.22 -14.44
N ASP A 554 -0.22 0.16 -14.02
CA ASP A 554 0.28 -0.15 -12.69
C ASP A 554 -0.45 0.69 -11.64
N MET A 555 -0.61 0.19 -10.43
CA MET A 555 -1.28 0.93 -9.37
C MET A 555 -0.59 2.28 -9.05
N HIS A 556 0.74 2.35 -9.26
CA HIS A 556 1.59 3.51 -8.95
C HIS A 556 1.47 4.64 -9.98
N HIS A 557 0.27 5.16 -10.14
CA HIS A 557 -0.02 6.31 -10.98
C HIS A 557 0.81 7.54 -10.59
N MET A 558 1.23 8.30 -11.61
CA MET A 558 2.08 9.48 -11.55
C MET A 558 1.50 10.56 -10.63
N SER A 559 0.16 10.71 -10.63
CA SER A 559 -0.49 11.80 -9.90
C SER A 559 -0.27 11.76 -8.39
N ALA A 560 0.02 10.58 -7.83
CA ALA A 560 0.29 10.39 -6.41
C ALA A 560 1.45 11.27 -5.87
N SER A 561 2.54 11.50 -6.63
CA SER A 561 3.61 12.42 -6.21
C SER A 561 3.14 13.87 -6.14
N PHE A 562 2.24 14.24 -7.04
CA PHE A 562 1.70 15.60 -7.11
C PHE A 562 0.66 15.85 -6.02
N TYR A 563 -0.02 14.82 -5.53
CA TYR A 563 -0.85 14.92 -4.33
C TYR A 563 0.00 15.33 -3.13
N SER A 564 1.15 14.67 -2.92
CA SER A 564 2.10 15.06 -1.86
C SER A 564 2.59 16.49 -2.03
N ARG A 565 2.94 16.89 -3.26
CA ARG A 565 3.34 18.27 -3.58
C ARG A 565 2.26 19.30 -3.26
N VAL A 566 1.01 19.06 -3.67
CA VAL A 566 -0.12 19.94 -3.40
C VAL A 566 -0.30 20.12 -1.90
N ARG A 567 -0.26 19.02 -1.12
CA ARG A 567 -0.42 19.10 0.34
C ARG A 567 0.73 19.84 1.02
N ILE A 568 1.98 19.61 0.59
CA ILE A 568 3.14 20.37 1.08
C ILE A 568 2.96 21.87 0.80
N ALA A 569 2.57 22.22 -0.43
CA ALA A 569 2.34 23.61 -0.82
C ALA A 569 1.18 24.25 -0.05
N GLN A 570 0.09 23.53 0.19
CA GLN A 570 -1.05 23.99 1.00
C GLN A 570 -0.64 24.23 2.45
N HIS A 571 0.23 23.40 3.02
CA HIS A 571 0.69 23.53 4.40
C HIS A 571 1.73 24.65 4.58
N LYS A 572 2.71 24.76 3.66
CA LYS A 572 3.88 25.63 3.81
C LYS A 572 3.82 26.91 2.97
N GLY A 573 2.88 27.01 2.03
CA GLY A 573 2.84 28.05 1.01
C GLY A 573 3.79 27.82 -0.18
N HIS A 574 4.65 26.81 -0.12
CA HIS A 574 5.59 26.42 -1.18
C HIS A 574 5.95 24.93 -1.07
N SER A 575 6.56 24.35 -2.11
CA SER A 575 7.04 22.95 -2.10
C SER A 575 8.53 22.84 -2.41
N ASP A 576 9.31 23.86 -2.09
CA ASP A 576 10.72 23.99 -2.52
C ASP A 576 11.66 22.92 -1.95
N ASN A 577 11.29 22.22 -0.88
CA ASN A 577 12.00 21.06 -0.35
C ASN A 577 11.59 19.72 -0.99
N HIS A 578 10.75 19.75 -2.04
CA HIS A 578 10.25 18.55 -2.71
C HIS A 578 10.51 18.58 -4.22
N VAL A 579 11.42 17.72 -4.66
CA VAL A 579 11.82 17.53 -6.06
C VAL A 579 11.22 16.22 -6.58
N ILE A 580 10.61 16.27 -7.76
CA ILE A 580 9.99 15.10 -8.42
C ILE A 580 10.82 14.71 -9.64
N TRP A 581 11.23 13.44 -9.69
CA TRP A 581 11.95 12.82 -10.79
C TRP A 581 11.11 11.70 -11.42
N VAL A 582 10.85 11.81 -12.72
CA VAL A 582 10.07 10.81 -13.47
C VAL A 582 10.90 10.23 -14.61
N ALA A 583 11.23 8.95 -14.52
CA ALA A 583 12.05 8.25 -15.51
C ALA A 583 11.20 7.36 -16.43
N HIS A 584 11.71 7.11 -17.63
CA HIS A 584 11.25 5.99 -18.44
C HIS A 584 11.36 4.66 -17.66
N LYS A 585 10.49 3.68 -17.96
CA LYS A 585 10.43 2.38 -17.26
C LYS A 585 11.72 1.56 -17.27
N ASP A 586 12.61 1.83 -18.24
CA ASP A 586 13.88 1.12 -18.40
C ASP A 586 15.09 1.89 -17.84
N HIS A 587 14.87 3.05 -17.21
CA HIS A 587 15.92 3.81 -16.53
C HIS A 587 15.62 3.98 -15.03
N ASN A 588 16.57 3.55 -14.17
CA ASN A 588 16.45 3.70 -12.72
C ASN A 588 17.27 4.90 -12.21
N PRO A 589 16.62 6.00 -11.77
CA PRO A 589 17.31 7.21 -11.33
C PRO A 589 17.80 7.14 -9.85
N THR A 590 17.65 6.01 -9.18
CA THR A 590 17.89 5.89 -7.72
C THR A 590 19.33 6.19 -7.32
N THR A 591 20.33 5.73 -8.08
CA THR A 591 21.76 6.01 -7.77
C THR A 591 22.06 7.50 -7.85
N ALA A 592 21.54 8.19 -8.87
CA ALA A 592 21.68 9.63 -9.00
C ALA A 592 20.92 10.38 -7.89
N ALA A 593 19.76 9.88 -7.48
CA ALA A 593 18.99 10.47 -6.38
C ALA A 593 19.75 10.39 -5.05
N PHE A 594 20.46 9.29 -4.77
CA PHE A 594 21.33 9.19 -3.59
C PHE A 594 22.47 10.19 -3.61
N ALA A 595 23.16 10.34 -4.74
CA ALA A 595 24.24 11.32 -4.86
C ALA A 595 23.73 12.75 -4.63
N ALA A 596 22.60 13.12 -5.25
CA ALA A 596 22.00 14.44 -5.07
C ALA A 596 21.50 14.67 -3.63
N MET A 597 20.96 13.64 -2.98
CA MET A 597 20.52 13.71 -1.59
C MET A 597 21.71 13.84 -0.62
N ASP A 598 22.82 13.15 -0.88
CA ASP A 598 24.06 13.27 -0.10
C ASP A 598 24.59 14.71 -0.13
N ASP A 599 24.71 15.30 -1.33
CA ASP A 599 25.13 16.70 -1.49
C ASP A 599 24.22 17.66 -0.72
N TRP A 600 22.90 17.46 -0.81
CA TRP A 600 21.91 18.29 -0.12
C TRP A 600 22.02 18.18 1.41
N LEU A 601 22.11 16.96 1.94
CA LEU A 601 22.21 16.73 3.39
C LEU A 601 23.54 17.21 3.96
N LEU A 602 24.65 17.04 3.23
CA LEU A 602 25.96 17.56 3.64
C LEU A 602 25.97 19.11 3.63
N ALA A 603 25.34 19.74 2.65
CA ALA A 603 25.18 21.20 2.63
C ALA A 603 24.38 21.70 3.84
N MET A 604 23.30 21.01 4.22
CA MET A 604 22.54 21.31 5.45
C MET A 604 23.38 21.10 6.70
N LYS A 605 24.19 20.04 6.76
CA LYS A 605 25.05 19.77 7.92
C LYS A 605 26.12 20.84 8.11
N GLN A 606 26.69 21.33 7.00
CA GLN A 606 27.68 22.41 7.00
C GLN A 606 27.04 23.77 7.31
N ASN A 607 25.74 23.93 7.05
CA ASN A 607 25.00 25.18 7.24
C ASN A 607 23.69 24.95 8.03
N PRO A 608 23.76 24.63 9.34
CA PRO A 608 22.58 24.23 10.13
C PRO A 608 21.50 25.31 10.24
N GLN A 609 21.83 26.57 9.96
CA GLN A 609 20.90 27.69 9.93
C GLN A 609 20.00 27.72 8.68
N LEU A 610 20.36 26.98 7.62
CA LEU A 610 19.58 26.96 6.39
C LEU A 610 18.41 25.98 6.50
N SER A 611 17.26 26.36 5.95
CA SER A 611 16.17 25.43 5.71
C SER A 611 16.56 24.43 4.61
N ALA A 612 15.85 23.29 4.53
CA ALA A 612 16.04 22.34 3.43
C ALA A 612 15.91 23.02 2.07
N ALA A 613 14.92 23.91 1.90
CA ALA A 613 14.73 24.66 0.67
C ALA A 613 15.94 25.56 0.32
N ALA A 614 16.50 26.27 1.31
CA ALA A 614 17.64 27.16 1.12
C ALA A 614 18.96 26.43 0.89
N ALA A 615 19.12 25.23 1.46
CA ALA A 615 20.30 24.38 1.29
C ALA A 615 20.25 23.50 0.02
N LYS A 616 19.12 23.52 -0.71
CA LYS A 616 18.94 22.68 -1.90
C LYS A 616 19.93 23.08 -3.01
N PRO A 617 20.69 22.12 -3.60
CA PRO A 617 21.55 22.40 -4.74
C PRO A 617 20.77 23.03 -5.90
N VAL A 618 21.32 24.08 -6.52
CA VAL A 618 20.66 24.80 -7.64
C VAL A 618 20.44 23.89 -8.87
N SER A 619 21.33 22.91 -9.07
CA SER A 619 21.21 21.89 -10.12
C SER A 619 20.10 20.87 -9.84
N LEU A 620 19.65 20.73 -8.59
CA LEU A 620 18.64 19.76 -8.20
C LEU A 620 17.23 20.31 -8.42
N GLN A 621 16.66 19.99 -9.58
CA GLN A 621 15.37 20.44 -10.05
C GLN A 621 14.47 19.28 -10.45
N ASP A 622 13.17 19.57 -10.60
CA ASP A 622 12.23 18.65 -11.21
C ASP A 622 12.72 18.22 -12.59
N THR A 623 12.74 16.92 -12.84
CA THR A 623 13.41 16.35 -14.00
C THR A 623 12.67 15.12 -14.51
N CYS A 624 12.65 14.92 -15.82
CA CYS A 624 12.25 13.66 -16.41
C CYS A 624 13.31 13.09 -17.36
N PHE A 625 13.40 11.76 -17.41
CA PHE A 625 14.50 11.02 -18.05
C PHE A 625 14.01 10.11 -19.16
N ASN A 626 14.82 9.99 -20.22
CA ASN A 626 14.64 9.04 -21.32
C ASN A 626 15.03 7.62 -20.93
N GLU A 627 14.81 6.67 -21.85
CA GLU A 627 15.17 5.25 -21.71
C GLU A 627 16.66 5.03 -21.43
N ASP A 628 17.52 5.80 -22.08
CA ASP A 628 18.99 5.74 -21.93
C ASP A 628 19.51 6.48 -20.69
N GLY A 629 18.61 7.08 -19.89
CA GLY A 629 18.95 7.89 -18.72
C GLY A 629 19.35 9.34 -19.03
N SER A 630 19.33 9.76 -20.30
CA SER A 630 19.51 11.17 -20.64
C SER A 630 18.34 12.02 -20.13
N ILE A 631 18.62 13.26 -19.73
CA ILE A 631 17.60 14.21 -19.29
C ILE A 631 16.78 14.64 -20.51
N TYR A 632 15.46 14.41 -20.47
CA TYR A 632 14.53 14.93 -21.47
C TYR A 632 14.24 16.41 -21.22
N ALA A 633 13.86 16.75 -19.99
CA ALA A 633 13.67 18.13 -19.55
C ALA A 633 13.90 18.24 -18.03
N SER A 634 14.40 19.40 -17.61
CA SER A 634 14.60 19.76 -16.21
C SER A 634 14.29 21.24 -16.02
N GLY A 635 13.63 21.61 -14.92
CA GLY A 635 13.26 23.00 -14.68
C GLY A 635 12.02 23.21 -13.82
N SER A 636 11.83 24.46 -13.40
CA SER A 636 10.55 24.90 -12.85
C SER A 636 9.46 24.81 -13.92
N GLY A 637 8.38 24.10 -13.63
CA GLY A 637 7.20 24.01 -14.51
C GLY A 637 7.27 22.94 -15.60
N VAL A 638 8.31 22.10 -15.65
CA VAL A 638 8.35 20.98 -16.61
C VAL A 638 7.19 20.00 -16.42
N PHE A 639 6.62 19.93 -15.22
CA PHE A 639 5.44 19.13 -14.88
C PHE A 639 4.15 19.97 -14.72
N ASP A 640 4.12 21.24 -15.13
CA ASP A 640 2.89 22.04 -15.06
C ASP A 640 1.78 21.42 -15.95
N GLY A 641 0.51 21.59 -15.56
CA GLY A 641 -0.62 21.04 -16.29
C GLY A 641 -1.97 21.22 -15.58
N GLN A 642 -2.92 20.31 -15.83
CA GLN A 642 -4.27 20.40 -15.27
C GLN A 642 -4.28 20.43 -13.73
N TRP A 643 -3.38 19.69 -13.09
CA TRP A 643 -3.33 19.55 -11.63
C TRP A 643 -3.04 20.85 -10.88
N ASN A 644 -2.40 21.82 -11.54
CA ASN A 644 -2.12 23.14 -10.99
C ASN A 644 -2.65 24.30 -11.84
N ASN A 645 -3.56 24.00 -12.78
CA ASN A 645 -4.21 24.96 -13.67
C ASN A 645 -3.20 25.85 -14.44
N LYS A 646 -2.16 25.23 -15.01
CA LYS A 646 -1.15 25.90 -15.82
C LYS A 646 -1.00 25.25 -17.19
N PRO A 647 -0.36 25.95 -18.17
CA PRO A 647 -0.01 25.35 -19.44
C PRO A 647 0.83 24.08 -19.26
N GLN A 648 0.62 23.10 -20.14
CA GLN A 648 1.29 21.82 -20.05
C GLN A 648 2.81 21.96 -20.22
N GLY A 649 3.58 21.47 -19.25
CA GLY A 649 5.04 21.45 -19.28
C GLY A 649 5.60 20.29 -20.12
N GLN A 650 6.88 20.38 -20.49
CA GLN A 650 7.52 19.41 -21.40
C GLN A 650 7.48 17.97 -20.86
N CYS A 651 7.78 17.77 -19.57
CA CYS A 651 7.70 16.46 -18.95
C CYS A 651 6.25 15.97 -18.87
N GLN A 652 5.30 16.86 -18.53
CA GLN A 652 3.88 16.53 -18.49
C GLN A 652 3.31 16.14 -19.86
N SER A 653 3.83 16.70 -20.96
CA SER A 653 3.48 16.28 -22.32
C SER A 653 4.04 14.92 -22.68
N ARG A 654 5.27 14.61 -22.25
CA ARG A 654 5.93 13.32 -22.54
C ARG A 654 5.39 12.18 -21.68
N PHE A 655 5.01 12.49 -20.45
CA PHE A 655 4.51 11.59 -19.42
C PHE A 655 3.17 12.11 -18.90
N PRO A 656 2.06 11.87 -19.63
CA PRO A 656 0.73 12.33 -19.23
C PRO A 656 0.31 11.79 -17.86
N MET A 657 -0.37 12.62 -17.09
CA MET A 657 -0.88 12.27 -15.76
C MET A 657 -2.38 12.11 -15.81
N PHE A 658 -2.87 11.05 -15.21
CA PHE A 658 -4.30 10.79 -15.04
C PHE A 658 -4.74 11.15 -13.62
N SER A 659 -6.04 11.15 -13.37
CA SER A 659 -6.67 11.66 -12.16
C SER A 659 -7.23 10.51 -11.32
N THR A 660 -8.35 10.73 -10.61
CA THR A 660 -9.10 9.70 -9.88
C THR A 660 -10.59 9.93 -10.02
N SER A 661 -11.40 8.95 -9.63
CA SER A 661 -12.86 9.04 -9.58
C SER A 661 -13.33 10.28 -8.80
N ARG A 662 -12.63 10.63 -7.72
CA ARG A 662 -12.94 11.78 -6.87
C ARG A 662 -12.64 13.11 -7.56
N ILE A 663 -11.55 13.18 -8.33
CA ILE A 663 -11.23 14.36 -9.14
C ILE A 663 -12.22 14.50 -10.31
N GLN A 664 -12.59 13.40 -10.96
CA GLN A 664 -13.63 13.39 -12.02
C GLN A 664 -15.03 13.77 -11.51
N ALA A 665 -15.27 13.58 -10.20
CA ALA A 665 -16.49 14.05 -9.53
C ALA A 665 -16.45 15.53 -9.12
N GLY A 666 -15.34 16.25 -9.38
CA GLY A 666 -15.16 17.67 -9.04
C GLY A 666 -14.22 17.92 -7.85
N GLY A 667 -13.62 16.88 -7.27
CA GLY A 667 -12.66 16.99 -6.17
C GLY A 667 -11.31 17.59 -6.57
N GLY A 668 -10.58 18.08 -5.56
CA GLY A 668 -9.26 18.69 -5.75
C GLY A 668 -8.12 17.67 -5.89
N TRP A 669 -7.02 18.11 -6.52
CA TRP A 669 -5.81 17.30 -6.74
C TRP A 669 -5.02 16.98 -5.46
N GLY A 670 -5.36 17.54 -4.30
CA GLY A 670 -4.79 17.10 -3.02
C GLY A 670 -5.25 15.68 -2.63
N GLY A 671 -6.45 15.28 -3.10
CA GLY A 671 -7.00 13.94 -2.89
C GLY A 671 -7.17 13.55 -1.41
N ASP A 672 -7.23 14.52 -0.49
CA ASP A 672 -7.28 14.35 0.97
C ASP A 672 -8.66 14.53 1.59
N LEU A 673 -9.68 14.88 0.79
CA LEU A 673 -11.03 15.06 1.28
C LEU A 673 -11.73 13.71 1.48
N PHE A 674 -11.96 13.32 2.74
CA PHE A 674 -12.79 12.16 3.07
C PHE A 674 -14.27 12.46 2.93
N LYS A 675 -14.74 13.56 3.56
CA LYS A 675 -16.16 13.91 3.60
C LYS A 675 -16.38 15.38 3.28
N CYS A 676 -17.13 15.62 2.22
CA CYS A 676 -17.50 16.97 1.80
C CYS A 676 -18.64 17.53 2.67
N ALA A 677 -18.72 18.86 2.76
CA ALA A 677 -19.99 19.51 3.08
C ALA A 677 -20.99 19.24 1.95
N LEU A 678 -22.27 19.09 2.30
CA LEU A 678 -23.34 18.92 1.31
C LEU A 678 -24.06 20.25 1.09
N VAL A 679 -24.34 20.55 -0.17
CA VAL A 679 -25.23 21.65 -0.58
C VAL A 679 -26.42 21.11 -1.36
N SER A 680 -27.52 21.86 -1.36
CA SER A 680 -28.67 21.48 -2.19
C SER A 680 -28.30 21.50 -3.68
N VAL A 681 -29.00 20.68 -4.46
CA VAL A 681 -28.86 20.66 -5.93
C VAL A 681 -29.13 22.05 -6.52
N GLU A 682 -30.11 22.79 -6.02
CA GLU A 682 -30.38 24.17 -6.46
C GLU A 682 -29.17 25.07 -6.27
N THR A 683 -28.55 25.00 -5.09
CA THR A 683 -27.36 25.81 -4.77
C THR A 683 -26.21 25.44 -5.71
N ALA A 684 -26.00 24.15 -5.98
CA ALA A 684 -24.99 23.69 -6.92
C ALA A 684 -25.23 24.20 -8.35
N ILE A 685 -26.49 24.24 -8.79
CA ILE A 685 -26.90 24.80 -10.08
C ILE A 685 -26.65 26.32 -10.11
N GLU A 686 -27.04 27.03 -9.06
CA GLU A 686 -26.84 28.49 -8.95
C GLU A 686 -25.36 28.87 -8.91
N LYS A 687 -24.51 28.06 -8.27
CA LYS A 687 -23.05 28.19 -8.29
C LYS A 687 -22.42 27.81 -9.64
N GLY A 688 -23.20 27.33 -10.61
CA GLY A 688 -22.74 27.01 -11.96
C GLY A 688 -21.93 25.73 -12.07
N TRP A 689 -22.02 24.80 -11.10
CA TRP A 689 -21.19 23.59 -11.07
C TRP A 689 -21.45 22.62 -12.21
N TYR A 690 -22.62 22.71 -12.83
CA TYR A 690 -22.98 21.89 -13.99
C TYR A 690 -22.67 22.59 -15.32
N LEU A 691 -22.25 23.85 -15.33
CA LEU A 691 -22.00 24.57 -16.58
C LEU A 691 -20.87 23.89 -17.39
N PRO A 692 -21.01 23.88 -18.74
CA PRO A 692 -22.04 24.54 -19.57
C PRO A 692 -23.39 23.79 -19.69
N PHE A 693 -23.58 22.64 -19.05
CA PHE A 693 -24.86 21.91 -19.11
C PHE A 693 -25.99 22.65 -18.36
N ASN A 694 -27.17 22.73 -18.99
CA ASN A 694 -28.35 23.40 -18.42
C ASN A 694 -29.08 22.51 -17.38
N ALA A 695 -28.47 22.36 -16.20
CA ALA A 695 -29.02 21.55 -15.12
C ALA A 695 -30.35 22.07 -14.54
N ARG A 696 -30.67 23.36 -14.71
CA ARG A 696 -31.91 23.95 -14.17
C ARG A 696 -33.16 23.31 -14.77
N ALA A 697 -33.10 22.89 -16.03
CA ALA A 697 -34.20 22.20 -16.71
C ALA A 697 -34.48 20.79 -16.14
N HIS A 698 -33.54 20.23 -15.37
CA HIS A 698 -33.59 18.86 -14.85
C HIS A 698 -33.52 18.79 -13.31
N LEU A 699 -33.93 19.87 -12.63
CA LEU A 699 -33.80 20.02 -11.18
C LEU A 699 -34.40 18.84 -10.39
N ASP A 700 -35.62 18.41 -10.74
CA ASP A 700 -36.33 17.38 -9.98
C ASP A 700 -35.65 16.01 -10.12
N THR A 701 -35.13 15.68 -11.30
CA THR A 701 -34.35 14.44 -11.53
C THR A 701 -33.06 14.45 -10.74
N LEU A 702 -32.35 15.58 -10.70
CA LEU A 702 -31.13 15.71 -9.90
C LEU A 702 -31.43 15.56 -8.40
N LYS A 703 -32.50 16.18 -7.89
CA LYS A 703 -32.93 16.01 -6.49
C LYS A 703 -33.29 14.57 -6.15
N ALA A 704 -34.00 13.89 -7.05
CA ALA A 704 -34.35 12.49 -6.85
C ALA A 704 -33.11 11.57 -6.83
N THR A 705 -32.04 11.96 -7.53
CA THR A 705 -30.78 11.21 -7.60
C THR A 705 -29.84 11.52 -6.43
N PHE A 706 -29.87 12.75 -5.92
CA PHE A 706 -29.05 13.23 -4.81
C PHE A 706 -29.93 13.79 -3.67
N PRO A 707 -30.71 12.94 -2.99
CA PRO A 707 -31.68 13.41 -1.99
C PRO A 707 -31.02 14.06 -0.77
N GLU A 708 -29.78 13.70 -0.45
CA GLU A 708 -28.97 14.33 0.62
C GLU A 708 -28.25 15.60 0.17
N GLY A 709 -28.32 15.96 -1.11
CA GLY A 709 -27.51 17.01 -1.73
C GLY A 709 -26.21 16.50 -2.33
N VAL A 710 -25.39 17.42 -2.82
CA VAL A 710 -24.14 17.13 -3.54
C VAL A 710 -22.93 17.74 -2.84
N CYS A 711 -21.76 17.15 -3.05
CA CYS A 711 -20.51 17.61 -2.45
C CYS A 711 -20.13 19.04 -2.85
N ASP A 712 -19.85 19.86 -1.84
CA ASP A 712 -19.12 21.12 -1.98
C ASP A 712 -17.62 20.89 -1.83
N TYR A 713 -16.92 20.75 -2.95
CA TYR A 713 -15.46 20.60 -3.00
C TYR A 713 -14.70 21.92 -2.80
N THR A 714 -15.40 23.06 -2.70
CA THR A 714 -14.78 24.34 -2.31
C THR A 714 -14.65 24.47 -0.78
N GLY A 715 -15.40 23.65 -0.04
CA GLY A 715 -15.34 23.58 1.41
C GLY A 715 -14.18 22.74 1.95
N ARG A 716 -14.01 22.79 3.27
CA ARG A 716 -13.07 21.91 3.98
C ARG A 716 -13.62 20.49 4.09
N ASP A 717 -12.74 19.51 4.24
CA ASP A 717 -13.11 18.17 4.69
C ASP A 717 -13.75 18.27 6.09
N LEU A 718 -14.98 17.76 6.23
CA LEU A 718 -15.70 17.75 7.51
C LEU A 718 -15.00 16.88 8.56
N GLY A 719 -14.25 15.86 8.12
CA GLY A 719 -13.44 15.01 8.98
C GLY A 719 -12.13 15.65 9.43
N ARG A 720 -11.74 16.79 8.87
CA ARG A 720 -10.51 17.49 9.25
C ARG A 720 -10.74 18.30 10.53
N PRO A 721 -9.97 18.04 11.60
CA PRO A 721 -10.02 18.83 12.82
C PRO A 721 -9.86 20.33 12.54
N SER A 722 -10.63 21.19 13.23
CA SER A 722 -10.61 22.63 12.96
C SER A 722 -9.30 23.34 13.36
N ASP A 723 -8.46 22.67 14.14
CA ASP A 723 -7.13 23.13 14.56
C ASP A 723 -6.00 22.70 13.59
N LEU A 724 -6.32 22.08 12.43
CA LEU A 724 -5.34 21.59 11.44
C LEU A 724 -5.51 22.12 10.02
#